data_AF-A0A1Q3EIA4-F1
#
_entry.id   AF-A0A1Q3EIA4-F1
#
_cell.length_a   1.000
_cell.length_b   1.000
_cell.length_c   1.000
_cell.angle_alpha   90.00
_cell.angle_beta   90.00
_cell.angle_gamma   90.00
#
_symmetry.space_group_name_H-M   'P 1'
#
loop_
_entity.id
_entity.type
_entity.pdbx_description
1 polymer ?
#
loop_
_entity_poly.entity_id
_entity_poly.type
_entity_poly.pdbx_seq_one_letter_code
_entity_poly.pdbx_strand_id
1 'polypeptide(L)'
;MSFRLVKNRTFIYASSRFYATEISNASLKPSPYGQPLFQSHSHLIKPEELTPGIHAQEYEDRRRSLMNRLPDNSLVVSLAGTIKYMSGKIFYKFRQASDFWYLTGFEEPDSAVVLEKNHSARGYRMTLFSSGSDSNKEQWDGANTTFADARRVFQVDDARHIDDFPSHLRSVVHQYSNVYVDLPSSRTRRTSKATTKSLLKYLSGRSEADLVVESLGKSRPKPLAPEVGRLRAIKSASEQKLMRMAADISGRAHAKTMRFTRPGLSEAALAAHFDYLCSLSGAQRLAYVPVVASGPNALIIHYTHNNQLISQEELILVDAGCEYNGYASDITRTYPANGTFTPPQRDLYSAVLSAQKALVALCHEGSNLTLHELHRKSCELLRQELLQLGFHLHPGDLERLYPHFISHPIGIDLHESDNFSRSGSLKAGMVVTVEPGIYVPPSPAFPKHYHNLGIRIEDEVLVGKEHPVVLSASAPKEIVDVEVNWSSRVRTIDMATFLAFRAAAKRICFSPSHRILSYPPTCRLHASVIIYSRYNKLKNEKIPFAEVHLVEDSGQLVKIALRDLLAKVDKEVSYVELQAAEPLAVVKIIDKKEAAARRKQAKEQQKMNAKKNVKKEFQFTWGMAIGDLEHKLDRAKAELKRGSRVDLVFAPKSGQKSPPMAQMRERMQLIADKVADVGVEWKSRELSRGIGALFVQSLGLQCEEEGSAE
;
A
#
# COMPACT_ATOMS: atom_id res chain seq x y z
N MET A 1 26.27 -25.84 71.88
CA MET A 1 26.95 -26.20 70.61
C MET A 1 26.15 -27.28 69.91
N SER A 2 25.76 -27.12 68.64
CA SER A 2 25.22 -28.21 67.83
C SER A 2 25.47 -27.97 66.34
N PHE A 3 25.99 -29.00 65.67
CA PHE A 3 26.27 -29.07 64.24
C PHE A 3 25.87 -30.46 63.70
N ARG A 4 24.88 -30.47 62.78
CA ARG A 4 24.95 -30.83 61.34
C ARG A 4 25.53 -32.17 60.79
N LEU A 5 24.77 -32.66 59.80
CA LEU A 5 25.09 -33.14 58.41
C LEU A 5 25.08 -34.65 58.04
N VAL A 6 24.06 -35.01 57.21
CA VAL A 6 24.07 -35.61 55.83
C VAL A 6 24.43 -37.09 55.55
N LYS A 7 23.57 -37.75 54.72
CA LYS A 7 23.92 -38.48 53.46
C LYS A 7 22.71 -38.90 52.58
N ASN A 8 22.96 -38.93 51.25
CA ASN A 8 22.09 -39.23 50.09
C ASN A 8 21.98 -40.73 49.73
N ARG A 9 20.89 -41.17 49.05
CA ARG A 9 20.89 -41.77 47.67
C ARG A 9 19.52 -42.31 47.17
N THR A 10 19.10 -41.78 46.00
CA THR A 10 18.43 -42.39 44.80
C THR A 10 17.24 -43.36 44.90
N PHE A 11 16.14 -42.99 44.21
CA PHE A 11 15.21 -43.91 43.53
C PHE A 11 14.90 -43.42 42.10
N ILE A 12 14.80 -44.38 41.19
CA ILE A 12 14.69 -44.28 39.73
C ILE A 12 13.21 -44.08 39.34
N TYR A 13 12.90 -43.13 38.46
CA TYR A 13 11.61 -43.07 37.75
C TYR A 13 11.84 -43.23 36.26
N ALA A 14 11.14 -44.21 35.67
CA ALA A 14 11.21 -44.57 34.26
C ALA A 14 10.74 -43.40 33.37
N SER A 15 11.64 -42.94 32.50
CA SER A 15 11.33 -42.01 31.41
C SER A 15 10.66 -42.79 30.27
N SER A 16 9.39 -42.54 30.03
CA SER A 16 8.76 -42.87 28.74
C SER A 16 9.37 -41.95 27.68
N ARG A 17 10.37 -42.45 26.95
CA ARG A 17 10.87 -41.81 25.73
C ARG A 17 9.77 -41.88 24.67
N PHE A 18 9.04 -40.78 24.49
CA PHE A 18 8.39 -40.52 23.21
C PHE A 18 9.50 -40.19 22.21
N TYR A 19 9.65 -41.01 21.18
CA TYR A 19 10.40 -40.64 19.99
C TYR A 19 9.64 -39.47 19.34
N ALA A 20 10.12 -38.25 19.57
CA ALA A 20 9.68 -37.08 18.82
C ALA A 20 10.27 -37.16 17.41
N THR A 21 9.58 -37.83 16.48
CA THR A 21 9.81 -37.69 15.04
C THR A 21 8.95 -36.59 14.41
N GLU A 22 8.29 -35.76 15.21
CA GLU A 22 7.76 -34.49 14.72
C GLU A 22 8.80 -33.40 14.96
N ILE A 23 9.48 -33.02 13.88
CA ILE A 23 10.35 -31.86 13.81
C ILE A 23 9.51 -30.67 14.29
N SER A 24 9.83 -30.13 15.46
CA SER A 24 9.28 -28.84 15.88
C SER A 24 9.60 -27.83 14.77
N ASN A 25 8.58 -27.20 14.19
CA ASN A 25 8.68 -26.07 13.24
C ASN A 25 9.30 -24.82 13.87
N ALA A 26 10.40 -24.97 14.62
CA ALA A 26 11.24 -23.88 15.07
C ALA A 26 12.09 -23.45 13.86
N SER A 27 11.97 -22.17 13.48
CA SER A 27 12.83 -21.56 12.47
C SER A 27 14.29 -21.86 12.77
N LEU A 28 14.98 -22.57 11.88
CA LEU A 28 16.41 -22.85 12.02
C LEU A 28 17.18 -21.53 12.01
N LYS A 29 17.92 -21.25 13.10
CA LYS A 29 18.85 -20.13 13.20
C LYS A 29 20.27 -20.68 13.45
N PRO A 30 21.27 -20.34 12.62
CA PRO A 30 21.16 -19.55 11.38
C PRO A 30 20.38 -20.29 10.27
N SER A 31 19.89 -19.56 9.28
CA SER A 31 19.31 -20.16 8.07
C SER A 31 20.38 -20.96 7.34
N PRO A 32 20.10 -22.17 6.83
CA PRO A 32 21.03 -22.92 5.98
C PRO A 32 20.97 -22.49 4.50
N TYR A 33 20.27 -21.40 4.18
CA TYR A 33 20.06 -20.87 2.83
C TYR A 33 20.41 -19.38 2.79
N GLY A 34 20.88 -18.90 1.63
CA GLY A 34 21.21 -17.49 1.41
C GLY A 34 20.02 -16.55 1.25
N GLN A 35 18.81 -17.08 1.27
CA GLN A 35 17.57 -16.30 1.34
C GLN A 35 16.51 -16.96 2.24
N PRO A 36 15.47 -16.22 2.66
CA PRO A 36 14.34 -16.81 3.37
C PRO A 36 13.62 -17.86 2.52
N LEU A 37 13.45 -19.07 3.08
CA LEU A 37 12.61 -20.14 2.53
C LEU A 37 11.62 -20.62 3.60
N PHE A 38 10.56 -21.32 3.23
CA PHE A 38 9.57 -21.84 4.19
C PHE A 38 10.20 -22.62 5.35
N GLN A 39 11.19 -23.47 5.07
CA GLN A 39 11.85 -24.32 6.08
C GLN A 39 12.60 -23.49 7.14
N SER A 40 13.18 -22.34 6.75
CA SER A 40 13.92 -21.47 7.67
C SER A 40 13.07 -20.31 8.22
N HIS A 41 12.05 -19.86 7.48
CA HIS A 41 11.27 -18.66 7.73
C HIS A 41 9.77 -18.88 7.46
N SER A 42 9.16 -19.90 8.07
CA SER A 42 7.72 -20.21 7.95
C SER A 42 6.77 -19.09 8.41
N HIS A 43 7.29 -18.07 9.09
CA HIS A 43 6.56 -16.86 9.47
C HIS A 43 6.56 -15.76 8.38
N LEU A 44 7.39 -15.90 7.33
CA LEU A 44 7.49 -14.97 6.20
C LEU A 44 7.06 -15.61 4.87
N ILE A 45 7.42 -16.87 4.65
CA ILE A 45 7.21 -17.62 3.41
C ILE A 45 6.23 -18.74 3.69
N LYS A 46 5.25 -18.98 2.81
CA LYS A 46 4.36 -20.15 2.86
C LYS A 46 4.97 -21.36 2.14
N PRO A 47 4.49 -22.60 2.39
CA PRO A 47 5.09 -23.82 1.80
C PRO A 47 5.26 -23.80 0.27
N GLU A 48 4.32 -23.19 -0.43
CA GLU A 48 4.27 -23.11 -1.89
C GLU A 48 4.92 -21.84 -2.48
N GLU A 49 5.35 -20.92 -1.63
CA GLU A 49 6.00 -19.67 -1.99
C GLU A 49 7.52 -19.84 -2.13
N LEU A 50 8.10 -19.23 -3.18
CA LEU A 50 9.55 -19.16 -3.37
C LEU A 50 10.13 -17.86 -2.80
N THR A 51 9.37 -16.78 -2.96
CA THR A 51 9.59 -15.49 -2.30
C THR A 51 8.27 -15.05 -1.65
N PRO A 52 8.27 -14.16 -0.65
CA PRO A 52 7.05 -13.86 0.10
C PRO A 52 5.92 -13.39 -0.82
N GLY A 53 4.82 -14.16 -0.85
CA GLY A 53 3.65 -13.86 -1.69
C GLY A 53 3.72 -14.29 -3.15
N ILE A 54 4.84 -14.84 -3.66
CA ILE A 54 4.95 -15.38 -5.02
C ILE A 54 5.25 -16.88 -4.98
N HIS A 55 4.40 -17.67 -5.64
CA HIS A 55 4.53 -19.12 -5.72
C HIS A 55 5.69 -19.54 -6.61
N ALA A 56 6.33 -20.68 -6.30
CA ALA A 56 7.37 -21.26 -7.16
C ALA A 56 6.86 -21.52 -8.60
N GLN A 57 5.59 -21.92 -8.73
CA GLN A 57 4.94 -22.13 -10.03
C GLN A 57 4.82 -20.84 -10.84
N GLU A 58 4.62 -19.69 -10.21
CA GLU A 58 4.51 -18.42 -10.92
C GLU A 58 5.84 -18.03 -11.58
N TYR A 59 6.98 -18.28 -10.90
CA TYR A 59 8.30 -18.12 -11.50
C TYR A 59 8.51 -19.05 -12.71
N GLU A 60 8.03 -20.29 -12.64
CA GLU A 60 8.05 -21.21 -13.77
C GLU A 60 7.21 -20.71 -14.95
N ASP A 61 6.01 -20.19 -14.68
CA ASP A 61 5.12 -19.68 -15.71
C ASP A 61 5.66 -18.41 -16.39
N ARG A 62 6.38 -17.56 -15.64
CA ARG A 62 7.12 -16.40 -16.19
C ARG A 62 8.18 -16.84 -17.20
N ARG A 63 9.03 -17.81 -16.82
CA ARG A 63 10.07 -18.37 -17.72
C ARG A 63 9.45 -19.05 -18.94
N ARG A 64 8.40 -19.86 -18.75
CA ARG A 64 7.69 -20.50 -19.87
C ARG A 64 7.08 -19.47 -20.81
N SER A 65 6.45 -18.42 -20.28
CA SER A 65 5.88 -17.33 -21.08
C SER A 65 6.95 -16.58 -21.87
N LEU A 66 8.12 -16.32 -21.27
CA LEU A 66 9.27 -15.76 -21.98
C LEU A 66 9.70 -16.70 -23.13
N MET A 67 10.04 -17.94 -22.82
CA MET A 67 10.61 -18.89 -23.78
C MET A 67 9.65 -19.23 -24.93
N ASN A 68 8.33 -19.26 -24.68
CA ASN A 68 7.32 -19.48 -25.72
C ASN A 68 7.22 -18.33 -26.73
N ARG A 69 7.54 -17.08 -26.31
CA ARG A 69 7.51 -15.91 -27.19
C ARG A 69 8.75 -15.79 -28.07
N LEU A 70 9.86 -16.36 -27.62
CA LEU A 70 11.12 -16.31 -28.37
C LEU A 70 11.07 -17.34 -29.52
N PRO A 71 11.74 -17.08 -30.65
CA PRO A 71 11.88 -18.07 -31.72
C PRO A 71 12.50 -19.37 -31.23
N ASP A 72 12.36 -20.45 -32.00
CA ASP A 72 13.12 -21.67 -31.75
C ASP A 72 14.63 -21.41 -31.82
N ASN A 73 15.41 -22.31 -31.19
CA ASN A 73 16.86 -22.18 -31.12
C ASN A 73 17.29 -20.83 -30.47
N SER A 74 16.60 -20.47 -29.38
CA SER A 74 16.90 -19.29 -28.55
C SER A 74 17.64 -19.65 -27.26
N LEU A 75 18.59 -18.78 -26.87
CA LEU A 75 19.32 -18.80 -25.62
C LEU A 75 19.05 -17.50 -24.86
N VAL A 76 18.64 -17.59 -23.60
CA VAL A 76 18.51 -16.44 -22.70
C VAL A 76 19.59 -16.51 -21.64
N VAL A 77 20.27 -15.40 -21.41
CA VAL A 77 21.25 -15.23 -20.33
C VAL A 77 20.82 -14.04 -19.48
N SER A 78 20.57 -14.27 -18.20
CA SER A 78 20.24 -13.22 -17.23
C SER A 78 21.22 -13.27 -16.08
N LEU A 79 21.71 -12.10 -15.66
CA LEU A 79 22.77 -11.94 -14.66
C LEU A 79 22.18 -11.36 -13.39
N ALA A 80 22.66 -11.83 -12.24
CA ALA A 80 22.34 -11.23 -10.96
C ALA A 80 22.87 -9.79 -10.84
N GLY A 81 22.30 -9.05 -9.91
CA GLY A 81 22.81 -7.77 -9.44
C GLY A 81 24.13 -7.97 -8.71
N THR A 82 24.96 -6.94 -8.74
CA THR A 82 26.26 -6.96 -8.08
C THR A 82 26.18 -6.28 -6.72
N ILE A 83 27.00 -6.71 -5.76
CA ILE A 83 27.21 -5.98 -4.52
C ILE A 83 27.72 -4.56 -4.85
N LYS A 84 27.19 -3.55 -4.15
CA LYS A 84 27.62 -2.16 -4.27
C LYS A 84 28.29 -1.73 -2.97
N TYR A 85 29.44 -1.08 -3.08
CA TYR A 85 30.25 -0.67 -1.95
C TYR A 85 30.03 0.81 -1.61
N MET A 86 29.81 1.11 -0.34
CA MET A 86 29.74 2.46 0.20
C MET A 86 31.14 3.04 0.40
N SER A 87 32.04 2.27 1.04
CA SER A 87 33.43 2.66 1.27
C SER A 87 34.29 1.43 1.53
N GLY A 88 35.41 1.29 0.80
CA GLY A 88 36.29 0.14 0.93
C GLY A 88 35.53 -1.19 0.76
N LYS A 89 35.51 -2.00 1.82
CA LYS A 89 34.78 -3.30 1.88
C LYS A 89 33.38 -3.21 2.51
N ILE A 90 32.92 -2.01 2.89
CA ILE A 90 31.58 -1.80 3.46
C ILE A 90 30.58 -1.69 2.32
N PHE A 91 29.58 -2.57 2.30
CA PHE A 91 28.58 -2.65 1.23
C PHE A 91 27.24 -2.04 1.63
N TYR A 92 26.50 -1.57 0.63
CA TYR A 92 25.07 -1.26 0.76
C TYR A 92 24.28 -2.56 0.86
N LYS A 93 23.07 -2.48 1.45
CA LYS A 93 22.14 -3.62 1.49
C LYS A 93 21.86 -4.10 0.07
N PHE A 94 22.22 -5.36 -0.22
CA PHE A 94 22.06 -5.96 -1.54
C PHE A 94 20.64 -5.82 -2.09
N ARG A 95 20.53 -5.57 -3.39
CA ARG A 95 19.27 -5.54 -4.15
C ARG A 95 19.52 -6.24 -5.47
N GLN A 96 18.75 -7.29 -5.72
CA GLN A 96 18.87 -8.12 -6.90
C GLN A 96 18.52 -7.33 -8.18
N ALA A 97 19.10 -7.71 -9.32
CA ALA A 97 18.71 -7.22 -10.63
C ALA A 97 17.25 -7.63 -10.94
N SER A 98 16.40 -6.68 -11.31
CA SER A 98 14.95 -6.86 -11.37
C SER A 98 14.50 -7.95 -12.34
N ASP A 99 15.08 -8.04 -13.53
CA ASP A 99 14.73 -9.08 -14.51
C ASP A 99 15.23 -10.47 -14.08
N PHE A 100 16.41 -10.56 -13.48
CA PHE A 100 16.93 -11.80 -12.92
C PHE A 100 16.04 -12.29 -11.77
N TRP A 101 15.69 -11.40 -10.84
CA TRP A 101 14.79 -11.71 -9.74
C TRP A 101 13.41 -12.11 -10.25
N TYR A 102 12.85 -11.40 -11.23
CA TYR A 102 11.54 -11.72 -11.80
C TYR A 102 11.48 -13.13 -12.39
N LEU A 103 12.56 -13.58 -13.05
CA LEU A 103 12.64 -14.90 -13.69
C LEU A 103 13.00 -16.04 -12.72
N THR A 104 13.63 -15.74 -11.57
CA THR A 104 14.25 -16.77 -10.72
C THR A 104 13.78 -16.77 -9.27
N GLY A 105 13.46 -15.60 -8.69
CA GLY A 105 13.27 -15.43 -7.25
C GLY A 105 14.54 -15.62 -6.42
N PHE A 106 15.71 -15.73 -7.07
CA PHE A 106 16.99 -16.02 -6.41
C PHE A 106 17.65 -14.71 -5.95
N GLU A 107 18.03 -14.63 -4.68
CA GLU A 107 18.44 -13.37 -4.02
C GLU A 107 19.93 -13.30 -3.67
N GLU A 108 20.75 -14.27 -4.07
CA GLU A 108 22.19 -14.23 -3.85
C GLU A 108 22.91 -13.49 -5.01
N PRO A 109 24.02 -12.77 -4.72
CA PRO A 109 24.87 -12.14 -5.73
C PRO A 109 25.70 -13.19 -6.50
N ASP A 110 26.58 -12.72 -7.38
CA ASP A 110 27.57 -13.55 -8.09
C ASP A 110 26.94 -14.79 -8.74
N SER A 111 25.84 -14.54 -9.45
CA SER A 111 24.97 -15.57 -9.99
C SER A 111 24.49 -15.24 -11.40
N ALA A 112 24.18 -16.27 -12.18
CA ALA A 112 23.67 -16.14 -13.54
C ALA A 112 22.74 -17.30 -13.88
N VAL A 113 21.76 -17.07 -14.74
CA VAL A 113 20.89 -18.13 -15.27
C VAL A 113 20.97 -18.18 -16.78
N VAL A 114 21.06 -19.39 -17.30
CA VAL A 114 21.01 -19.70 -18.73
C VAL A 114 19.75 -20.53 -19.01
N LEU A 115 18.88 -20.02 -19.89
CA LEU A 115 17.72 -20.74 -20.39
C LEU A 115 17.94 -21.13 -21.86
N GLU A 116 17.95 -22.41 -22.11
CA GLU A 116 18.21 -23.04 -23.41
C GLU A 116 16.89 -23.54 -23.99
N LYS A 117 16.34 -22.89 -25.03
CA LYS A 117 15.07 -23.32 -25.62
C LYS A 117 15.22 -24.72 -26.25
N ASN A 118 14.31 -25.63 -25.96
CA ASN A 118 14.33 -27.00 -26.46
C ASN A 118 12.91 -27.54 -26.70
N HIS A 119 12.80 -28.78 -27.18
CA HIS A 119 11.52 -29.45 -27.46
C HIS A 119 11.00 -30.33 -26.31
N SER A 120 11.52 -30.16 -25.09
CA SER A 120 10.98 -30.85 -23.92
C SER A 120 9.57 -30.33 -23.58
N ALA A 121 8.83 -31.07 -22.75
CA ALA A 121 7.52 -30.60 -22.27
C ALA A 121 7.59 -29.25 -21.52
N ARG A 122 8.72 -28.94 -20.89
CA ARG A 122 8.98 -27.65 -20.24
C ARG A 122 9.25 -26.53 -21.26
N GLY A 123 9.74 -26.88 -22.45
CA GLY A 123 10.10 -25.98 -23.55
C GLY A 123 11.49 -25.35 -23.44
N TYR A 124 12.21 -25.59 -22.34
CA TYR A 124 13.56 -25.10 -22.13
C TYR A 124 14.29 -25.92 -21.07
N ARG A 125 15.62 -25.80 -21.04
CA ARG A 125 16.50 -26.25 -19.96
C ARG A 125 17.05 -25.03 -19.21
N MET A 126 17.06 -25.08 -17.89
CA MET A 126 17.51 -24.01 -17.00
C MET A 126 18.76 -24.44 -16.22
N THR A 127 19.87 -23.72 -16.42
CA THR A 127 21.09 -23.88 -15.62
C THR A 127 21.32 -22.63 -14.77
N LEU A 128 21.43 -22.80 -13.45
CA LEU A 128 21.79 -21.72 -12.52
C LEU A 128 23.27 -21.83 -12.16
N PHE A 129 23.95 -20.69 -12.19
CA PHE A 129 25.33 -20.53 -11.77
C PHE A 129 25.32 -19.67 -10.50
N SER A 130 25.95 -20.12 -9.43
CA SER A 130 26.07 -19.38 -8.17
C SER A 130 27.36 -19.74 -7.44
N SER A 131 27.67 -19.03 -6.34
CA SER A 131 28.86 -19.34 -5.52
C SER A 131 28.77 -20.71 -4.84
N GLY A 132 27.55 -21.22 -4.58
CA GLY A 132 27.37 -22.42 -3.75
C GLY A 132 27.82 -22.19 -2.29
N SER A 133 27.88 -23.29 -1.53
CA SER A 133 28.24 -23.25 -0.11
C SER A 133 29.75 -23.31 0.09
N ASP A 134 30.27 -22.39 0.89
CA ASP A 134 31.68 -22.31 1.33
C ASP A 134 31.71 -21.94 2.82
N SER A 135 32.01 -22.89 3.68
CA SER A 135 31.95 -22.70 5.14
C SER A 135 32.79 -21.53 5.65
N ASN A 136 33.90 -21.20 4.97
CA ASN A 136 34.75 -20.08 5.38
C ASN A 136 34.07 -18.75 5.05
N LYS A 137 33.46 -18.61 3.86
CA LYS A 137 32.72 -17.40 3.48
C LYS A 137 31.43 -17.26 4.28
N GLU A 138 30.74 -18.37 4.52
CA GLU A 138 29.47 -18.37 5.24
C GLU A 138 29.60 -17.91 6.70
N GLN A 139 30.79 -18.10 7.30
CA GLN A 139 31.10 -17.54 8.62
C GLN A 139 31.02 -16.00 8.63
N TRP A 140 31.34 -15.34 7.52
CA TRP A 140 31.35 -13.88 7.38
C TRP A 140 30.05 -13.33 6.80
N ASP A 141 29.56 -13.96 5.74
CA ASP A 141 28.50 -13.40 4.89
C ASP A 141 27.12 -14.03 5.13
N GLY A 142 27.06 -15.13 5.89
CA GLY A 142 25.88 -15.97 6.07
C GLY A 142 25.84 -17.15 5.10
N ALA A 143 24.90 -18.08 5.31
CA ALA A 143 24.80 -19.29 4.49
C ALA A 143 24.54 -18.96 3.02
N ASN A 144 25.04 -19.79 2.09
CA ASN A 144 24.68 -19.75 0.68
C ASN A 144 23.85 -20.98 0.31
N THR A 145 23.02 -20.86 -0.72
CA THR A 145 22.25 -22.00 -1.22
C THR A 145 23.18 -23.02 -1.88
N THR A 146 23.15 -24.27 -1.39
CA THR A 146 23.92 -25.37 -1.99
C THR A 146 23.41 -25.69 -3.40
N PHE A 147 24.23 -26.29 -4.26
CA PHE A 147 23.77 -26.70 -5.60
C PHE A 147 22.64 -27.75 -5.57
N ALA A 148 22.63 -28.61 -4.55
CA ALA A 148 21.54 -29.57 -4.34
C ALA A 148 20.23 -28.86 -3.99
N ASP A 149 20.30 -27.87 -3.10
CA ASP A 149 19.13 -27.06 -2.73
C ASP A 149 18.69 -26.14 -3.86
N ALA A 150 19.61 -25.60 -4.65
CA ALA A 150 19.29 -24.84 -5.85
C ALA A 150 18.41 -25.65 -6.82
N ARG A 151 18.80 -26.90 -7.11
CA ARG A 151 18.00 -27.84 -7.92
C ARG A 151 16.63 -28.13 -7.30
N ARG A 152 16.59 -28.37 -5.99
CA ARG A 152 15.37 -28.74 -5.26
C ARG A 152 14.37 -27.58 -5.13
N VAL A 153 14.85 -26.39 -4.79
CA VAL A 153 14.03 -25.21 -4.43
C VAL A 153 13.65 -24.40 -5.66
N PHE A 154 14.62 -24.10 -6.52
CA PHE A 154 14.42 -23.26 -7.72
C PHE A 154 14.06 -24.09 -8.96
N GLN A 155 13.99 -25.42 -8.83
CA GLN A 155 13.61 -26.36 -9.88
C GLN A 155 14.43 -26.17 -11.17
N VAL A 156 15.73 -25.96 -10.99
CA VAL A 156 16.69 -25.85 -12.08
C VAL A 156 17.13 -27.25 -12.52
N ASP A 157 17.34 -27.42 -13.82
CA ASP A 157 17.79 -28.71 -14.37
C ASP A 157 19.26 -28.98 -14.00
N ASP A 158 20.04 -27.93 -13.79
CA ASP A 158 21.44 -28.01 -13.39
C ASP A 158 21.87 -26.78 -12.58
N ALA A 159 22.79 -26.98 -11.65
CA ALA A 159 23.32 -25.94 -10.76
C ALA A 159 24.84 -26.10 -10.66
N ARG A 160 25.58 -25.03 -10.98
CA ARG A 160 27.05 -25.03 -11.13
C ARG A 160 27.68 -23.84 -10.41
N HIS A 161 28.99 -23.93 -10.20
CA HIS A 161 29.75 -22.81 -9.64
C HIS A 161 29.79 -21.64 -10.64
N ILE A 162 29.75 -20.40 -10.15
CA ILE A 162 29.76 -19.21 -11.00
C ILE A 162 31.01 -19.10 -11.88
N ASP A 163 32.15 -19.64 -11.43
CA ASP A 163 33.39 -19.68 -12.23
C ASP A 163 33.26 -20.54 -13.51
N ASP A 164 32.32 -21.47 -13.56
CA ASP A 164 32.04 -22.29 -14.75
C ASP A 164 31.18 -21.56 -15.78
N PHE A 165 30.57 -20.43 -15.43
CA PHE A 165 29.64 -19.72 -16.31
C PHE A 165 30.30 -19.26 -17.62
N PRO A 166 31.49 -18.62 -17.64
CA PRO A 166 32.12 -18.20 -18.89
C PRO A 166 32.52 -19.35 -19.82
N SER A 167 32.97 -20.48 -19.27
CA SER A 167 33.32 -21.66 -20.07
C SER A 167 32.07 -22.35 -20.62
N HIS A 168 31.02 -22.47 -19.80
CA HIS A 168 29.73 -22.99 -20.22
C HIS A 168 29.13 -22.15 -21.33
N LEU A 169 29.03 -20.82 -21.14
CA LEU A 169 28.44 -19.92 -22.13
C LEU A 169 29.17 -20.03 -23.48
N ARG A 170 30.51 -20.06 -23.49
CA ARG A 170 31.30 -20.27 -24.72
C ARG A 170 30.98 -21.58 -25.43
N SER A 171 30.74 -22.64 -24.67
CA SER A 171 30.46 -23.97 -25.23
C SER A 171 29.06 -24.07 -25.87
N VAL A 172 28.08 -23.33 -25.35
CA VAL A 172 26.68 -23.43 -25.80
C VAL A 172 26.27 -22.33 -26.75
N VAL A 173 26.84 -21.12 -26.66
CA VAL A 173 26.34 -19.94 -27.39
C VAL A 173 26.30 -20.12 -28.91
N HIS A 174 27.28 -20.84 -29.48
CA HIS A 174 27.36 -21.09 -30.92
C HIS A 174 26.31 -22.07 -31.46
N GLN A 175 25.62 -22.78 -30.58
CA GLN A 175 24.53 -23.71 -30.92
C GLN A 175 23.19 -22.99 -31.14
N TYR A 176 23.12 -21.71 -30.77
CA TYR A 176 21.90 -20.90 -30.79
C TYR A 176 22.00 -19.72 -31.76
N SER A 177 20.95 -19.51 -32.53
CA SER A 177 20.81 -18.48 -33.56
C SER A 177 20.26 -17.18 -32.97
N ASN A 178 19.55 -17.28 -31.84
CA ASN A 178 18.93 -16.15 -31.15
C ASN A 178 19.45 -16.10 -29.72
N VAL A 179 20.39 -15.20 -29.42
CA VAL A 179 20.92 -15.02 -28.07
C VAL A 179 20.35 -13.74 -27.47
N TYR A 180 19.74 -13.82 -26.30
CA TYR A 180 19.17 -12.69 -25.56
C TYR A 180 19.94 -12.47 -24.26
N VAL A 181 20.53 -11.29 -24.12
CA VAL A 181 21.31 -10.91 -22.93
C VAL A 181 21.40 -9.39 -22.87
N ASP A 182 21.25 -8.83 -21.67
CA ASP A 182 21.50 -7.42 -21.45
C ASP A 182 22.99 -7.19 -21.22
N LEU A 183 23.63 -6.61 -22.24
CA LEU A 183 25.01 -6.14 -22.11
C LEU A 183 24.99 -4.75 -21.44
N PRO A 184 25.96 -4.45 -20.56
CA PRO A 184 26.05 -3.12 -19.98
C PRO A 184 26.17 -2.07 -21.07
N SER A 185 25.44 -0.97 -20.87
CA SER A 185 25.29 0.09 -21.86
C SER A 185 26.65 0.56 -22.41
N SER A 186 26.80 0.50 -23.73
CA SER A 186 27.94 1.04 -24.46
C SER A 186 28.09 2.57 -24.35
N ARG A 187 27.27 3.29 -23.55
CA ARG A 187 27.43 4.74 -23.31
C ARG A 187 28.77 5.08 -22.65
N THR A 188 29.34 4.20 -21.84
CA THR A 188 30.73 4.31 -21.35
C THR A 188 31.77 3.99 -22.42
N ARG A 189 31.39 3.32 -23.51
CA ARG A 189 32.28 2.99 -24.64
C ARG A 189 32.39 4.14 -25.65
N ARG A 190 31.34 4.95 -25.84
CA ARG A 190 31.34 6.06 -26.83
C ARG A 190 32.15 7.30 -26.43
N THR A 191 32.51 7.48 -25.16
CA THR A 191 33.46 8.53 -24.76
C THR A 191 34.93 8.12 -24.97
N SER A 192 35.22 6.89 -25.39
CA SER A 192 36.58 6.40 -25.68
C SER A 192 36.95 6.39 -27.16
N LYS A 193 36.39 7.32 -27.95
CA LYS A 193 37.02 7.80 -29.19
C LYS A 193 37.92 9.02 -28.94
N ALA A 194 38.29 9.29 -27.68
CA ALA A 194 39.38 10.19 -27.35
C ALA A 194 40.70 9.41 -27.33
N THR A 195 41.66 9.96 -28.06
CA THR A 195 42.95 9.42 -28.51
C THR A 195 43.99 9.24 -27.40
N THR A 196 43.63 8.73 -26.23
CA THR A 196 44.59 8.45 -25.17
C THR A 196 44.43 7.02 -24.65
N LYS A 197 45.46 6.21 -24.90
CA LYS A 197 45.75 4.98 -24.15
C LYS A 197 45.96 5.37 -22.68
N SER A 198 44.87 5.56 -21.94
CA SER A 198 44.93 5.94 -20.53
C SER A 198 45.40 4.75 -19.71
N LEU A 199 46.48 4.97 -18.94
CA LEU A 199 47.03 4.05 -17.95
C LEU A 199 45.96 3.56 -16.95
N LEU A 200 44.90 4.37 -16.71
CA LEU A 200 43.77 3.99 -15.85
C LEU A 200 43.02 2.74 -16.34
N LYS A 201 42.97 2.47 -17.66
CA LYS A 201 42.31 1.28 -18.20
C LYS A 201 43.11 0.00 -17.94
N TYR A 202 44.42 0.11 -17.73
CA TYR A 202 45.29 -1.00 -17.33
C TYR A 202 45.21 -1.27 -15.82
N LEU A 203 44.81 -0.26 -15.02
CA LEU A 203 44.68 -0.36 -13.56
C LEU A 203 43.27 -0.78 -13.12
N SER A 204 42.25 -0.60 -13.95
CA SER A 204 40.93 -1.19 -13.74
C SER A 204 40.97 -2.67 -14.15
N GLY A 205 40.87 -3.59 -13.19
CA GLY A 205 40.70 -5.02 -13.46
C GLY A 205 39.57 -5.31 -14.46
N ARG A 206 39.58 -6.50 -15.07
CA ARG A 206 38.52 -6.91 -16.00
C ARG A 206 37.18 -6.94 -15.29
N SER A 207 36.16 -6.32 -15.89
CA SER A 207 34.80 -6.38 -15.34
C SER A 207 34.12 -7.70 -15.72
N GLU A 208 33.17 -8.17 -14.90
CA GLU A 208 32.33 -9.35 -15.21
C GLU A 208 31.64 -9.22 -16.57
N ALA A 209 31.25 -8.00 -16.92
CA ALA A 209 30.72 -7.65 -18.22
C ALA A 209 31.67 -7.96 -19.38
N ASP A 210 32.97 -7.73 -19.21
CA ASP A 210 33.97 -8.01 -20.25
C ASP A 210 34.09 -9.53 -20.48
N LEU A 211 33.98 -10.34 -19.41
CA LEU A 211 33.99 -11.80 -19.50
C LEU A 211 32.77 -12.35 -20.23
N VAL A 212 31.58 -11.77 -19.99
CA VAL A 212 30.36 -12.13 -20.72
C VAL A 212 30.49 -11.77 -22.20
N VAL A 213 30.93 -10.55 -22.51
CA VAL A 213 31.14 -10.11 -23.90
C VAL A 213 32.15 -10.99 -24.63
N GLU A 214 33.27 -11.36 -23.98
CA GLU A 214 34.26 -12.27 -24.53
C GLU A 214 33.65 -13.67 -24.78
N SER A 215 32.84 -14.15 -23.84
CA SER A 215 32.21 -15.47 -23.91
C SER A 215 31.15 -15.59 -25.00
N LEU A 216 30.51 -14.49 -25.38
CA LEU A 216 29.56 -14.46 -26.50
C LEU A 216 30.24 -14.60 -27.88
N GLY A 217 31.55 -14.36 -27.95
CA GLY A 217 32.34 -14.51 -29.17
C GLY A 217 31.82 -13.64 -30.32
N LYS A 218 31.54 -14.26 -31.47
CA LYS A 218 31.00 -13.59 -32.67
C LYS A 218 29.47 -13.44 -32.67
N SER A 219 28.79 -13.95 -31.64
CA SER A 219 27.33 -13.90 -31.56
C SER A 219 26.86 -12.45 -31.48
N ARG A 220 25.71 -12.16 -32.09
CA ARG A 220 25.08 -10.83 -32.03
C ARG A 220 23.89 -10.90 -31.07
N PRO A 221 24.11 -10.66 -29.76
CA PRO A 221 23.03 -10.74 -28.79
C PRO A 221 21.98 -9.65 -29.02
N LYS A 222 20.73 -9.99 -28.73
CA LYS A 222 19.58 -9.08 -28.64
C LYS A 222 19.39 -8.69 -27.17
N PRO A 223 18.87 -7.49 -26.87
CA PRO A 223 18.57 -7.10 -25.49
C PRO A 223 17.46 -7.99 -24.91
N LEU A 224 17.62 -8.39 -23.65
CA LEU A 224 16.66 -9.23 -22.93
C LEU A 224 15.58 -8.37 -22.24
N ALA A 225 15.96 -7.22 -21.70
CA ALA A 225 15.07 -6.32 -20.96
C ALA A 225 13.75 -5.98 -21.68
N PRO A 226 13.70 -5.77 -23.02
CA PRO A 226 12.42 -5.54 -23.70
C PRO A 226 11.49 -6.75 -23.72
N GLU A 227 12.04 -7.97 -23.73
CA GLU A 227 11.24 -9.21 -23.70
C GLU A 227 10.66 -9.46 -22.31
N VAL A 228 11.47 -9.28 -21.26
CA VAL A 228 11.03 -9.44 -19.86
C VAL A 228 10.11 -8.29 -19.44
N GLY A 229 10.40 -7.06 -19.85
CA GLY A 229 9.58 -5.87 -19.58
C GLY A 229 8.14 -6.01 -20.07
N ARG A 230 7.90 -6.71 -21.19
CA ARG A 230 6.53 -7.00 -21.66
C ARG A 230 5.75 -7.91 -20.74
N LEU A 231 6.42 -8.83 -20.05
CA LEU A 231 5.78 -9.70 -19.06
C LEU A 231 5.48 -8.92 -17.78
N ARG A 232 6.48 -8.20 -17.28
CA ARG A 232 6.41 -7.33 -16.10
C ARG A 232 5.40 -6.19 -16.21
N ALA A 233 5.06 -5.77 -17.43
CA ALA A 233 4.08 -4.71 -17.66
C ALA A 233 2.68 -5.06 -17.10
N ILE A 234 2.26 -6.33 -17.18
CA ILE A 234 0.96 -6.81 -16.71
C ILE A 234 1.14 -7.63 -15.43
N LYS A 235 0.61 -7.14 -14.31
CA LYS A 235 0.82 -7.73 -12.99
C LYS A 235 -0.12 -8.91 -12.79
N SER A 236 0.44 -10.04 -12.34
CA SER A 236 -0.33 -11.18 -11.84
C SER A 236 -1.16 -10.80 -10.61
N ALA A 237 -2.10 -11.66 -10.23
CA ALA A 237 -2.88 -11.44 -9.00
C ALA A 237 -2.00 -11.41 -7.73
N SER A 238 -0.89 -12.15 -7.73
CA SER A 238 0.08 -12.17 -6.62
C SER A 238 0.86 -10.85 -6.56
N GLU A 239 1.32 -10.37 -7.72
CA GLU A 239 2.02 -9.08 -7.85
C GLU A 239 1.12 -7.91 -7.41
N GLN A 240 -0.14 -7.90 -7.86
CA GLN A 240 -1.11 -6.87 -7.47
C GLN A 240 -1.36 -6.84 -5.95
N LYS A 241 -1.36 -8.00 -5.28
CA LYS A 241 -1.48 -8.07 -3.81
C LYS A 241 -0.27 -7.47 -3.13
N LEU A 242 0.94 -7.79 -3.59
CA LEU A 242 2.19 -7.25 -3.02
C LEU A 242 2.30 -5.74 -3.23
N MET A 243 1.96 -5.25 -4.44
CA MET A 243 1.93 -3.81 -4.73
C MET A 243 0.89 -3.08 -3.87
N ARG A 244 -0.31 -3.66 -3.67
CA ARG A 244 -1.30 -3.12 -2.73
C ARG A 244 -0.75 -3.04 -1.29
N MET A 245 0.01 -4.04 -0.85
CA MET A 245 0.63 -4.02 0.48
C MET A 245 1.71 -2.95 0.58
N ALA A 246 2.56 -2.80 -0.44
CA ALA A 246 3.55 -1.73 -0.51
C ALA A 246 2.88 -0.35 -0.42
N ALA A 247 1.84 -0.13 -1.24
CA ALA A 247 1.07 1.11 -1.25
C ALA A 247 0.34 1.39 0.07
N ASP A 248 -0.21 0.36 0.74
CA ASP A 248 -0.86 0.54 2.03
C ASP A 248 0.14 0.89 3.14
N ILE A 249 1.31 0.25 3.17
CA ILE A 249 2.39 0.57 4.11
C ILE A 249 2.83 2.03 3.91
N SER A 250 3.16 2.41 2.68
CA SER A 250 3.55 3.77 2.32
C SER A 250 2.45 4.78 2.66
N GLY A 251 1.19 4.48 2.33
CA GLY A 251 0.09 5.40 2.55
C GLY A 251 -0.23 5.65 4.03
N ARG A 252 -0.16 4.60 4.87
CA ARG A 252 -0.21 4.75 6.33
C ARG A 252 1.00 5.50 6.88
N ALA A 253 2.18 5.32 6.30
CA ALA A 253 3.38 6.06 6.68
C ALA A 253 3.23 7.55 6.35
N HIS A 254 2.73 7.91 5.17
CA HIS A 254 2.36 9.28 4.79
C HIS A 254 1.37 9.90 5.79
N ALA A 255 0.27 9.21 6.08
CA ALA A 255 -0.74 9.70 7.01
C ALA A 255 -0.16 9.98 8.41
N LYS A 256 0.71 9.10 8.91
CA LYS A 256 1.37 9.27 10.21
C LYS A 256 2.47 10.32 10.18
N THR A 257 3.21 10.46 9.09
CA THR A 257 4.24 11.50 8.92
C THR A 257 3.61 12.88 8.83
N MET A 258 2.49 13.02 8.11
CA MET A 258 1.66 14.24 8.12
C MET A 258 1.22 14.62 9.54
N ARG A 259 0.80 13.63 10.35
CA ARG A 259 0.50 13.82 11.78
C ARG A 259 1.74 14.03 12.66
N PHE A 260 2.95 13.79 12.18
CA PHE A 260 4.20 13.99 12.92
C PHE A 260 4.87 15.34 12.59
N THR A 261 4.63 15.88 11.40
CA THR A 261 5.13 17.20 10.98
C THR A 261 4.73 18.31 11.95
N ARG A 262 5.61 19.27 12.23
CA ARG A 262 5.28 20.54 12.90
C ARG A 262 6.34 21.58 12.54
N PRO A 263 6.02 22.88 12.60
CA PRO A 263 7.02 23.92 12.39
C PRO A 263 8.20 23.73 13.36
N GLY A 264 9.42 24.00 12.88
CA GLY A 264 10.67 23.80 13.62
C GLY A 264 11.26 22.39 13.56
N LEU A 265 10.57 21.39 12.99
CA LEU A 265 11.22 20.13 12.60
C LEU A 265 12.05 20.34 11.33
N SER A 266 13.07 19.51 11.14
CA SER A 266 13.78 19.42 9.87
C SER A 266 13.05 18.50 8.90
N GLU A 267 13.24 18.74 7.60
CA GLU A 267 12.84 17.83 6.53
C GLU A 267 13.40 16.41 6.75
N ALA A 268 14.67 16.30 7.18
CA ALA A 268 15.32 15.03 7.53
C ALA A 268 14.56 14.26 8.61
N ALA A 269 13.98 14.94 9.60
CA ALA A 269 13.20 14.29 10.65
C ALA A 269 11.92 13.64 10.09
N LEU A 270 11.30 14.24 9.07
CA LEU A 270 10.14 13.65 8.41
C LEU A 270 10.54 12.45 7.54
N ALA A 271 11.65 12.56 6.80
CA ALA A 271 12.19 11.46 6.01
C ALA A 271 12.49 10.24 6.89
N ALA A 272 13.19 10.46 8.02
CA ALA A 272 13.50 9.40 8.99
C ALA A 272 12.25 8.80 9.64
N HIS A 273 11.24 9.63 9.94
CA HIS A 273 9.96 9.14 10.49
C HIS A 273 9.18 8.27 9.49
N PHE A 274 9.17 8.65 8.21
CA PHE A 274 8.57 7.84 7.14
C PHE A 274 9.27 6.49 6.99
N ASP A 275 10.60 6.48 6.91
CA ASP A 275 11.40 5.26 6.80
C ASP A 275 11.18 4.32 7.99
N TYR A 276 11.22 4.88 9.22
CA TYR A 276 10.93 4.12 10.44
C TYR A 276 9.59 3.38 10.36
N LEU A 277 8.52 4.04 9.89
CA LEU A 277 7.19 3.46 9.81
C LEU A 277 7.08 2.36 8.74
N CYS A 278 7.76 2.54 7.60
CA CYS A 278 7.83 1.53 6.54
C CYS A 278 8.60 0.30 7.04
N SER A 279 9.79 0.52 7.59
CA SER A 279 10.65 -0.52 8.17
C SER A 279 9.93 -1.30 9.28
N LEU A 280 9.24 -0.60 10.19
CA LEU A 280 8.45 -1.23 11.27
C LEU A 280 7.31 -2.10 10.73
N SER A 281 6.77 -1.77 9.55
CA SER A 281 5.70 -2.52 8.88
C SER A 281 6.23 -3.68 8.04
N GLY A 282 7.54 -3.93 8.04
CA GLY A 282 8.18 -5.06 7.35
C GLY A 282 8.70 -4.74 5.95
N ALA A 283 8.67 -3.48 5.49
CA ALA A 283 9.33 -3.09 4.25
C ALA A 283 10.85 -3.24 4.37
N GLN A 284 11.49 -3.77 3.33
CA GLN A 284 12.92 -4.05 3.36
C GLN A 284 13.76 -2.79 3.22
N ARG A 285 13.23 -1.74 2.58
CA ARG A 285 13.88 -0.46 2.28
C ARG A 285 12.87 0.55 1.76
N LEU A 286 13.30 1.81 1.65
CA LEU A 286 12.63 2.77 0.77
C LEU A 286 12.89 2.39 -0.70
N ALA A 287 11.90 2.58 -1.56
CA ALA A 287 12.02 2.29 -2.99
C ALA A 287 12.96 3.27 -3.69
N TYR A 288 13.09 4.49 -3.17
CA TYR A 288 13.94 5.56 -3.68
C TYR A 288 14.31 6.54 -2.55
N VAL A 289 15.23 7.46 -2.84
CA VAL A 289 15.57 8.53 -1.89
C VAL A 289 14.38 9.48 -1.82
N PRO A 290 13.75 9.66 -0.64
CA PRO A 290 12.54 10.45 -0.52
C PRO A 290 12.82 11.93 -0.80
N VAL A 291 11.85 12.62 -1.41
CA VAL A 291 11.81 14.09 -1.44
C VAL A 291 11.01 14.55 -0.24
N VAL A 292 11.61 15.38 0.60
CA VAL A 292 10.90 16.10 1.67
C VAL A 292 11.25 17.57 1.53
N ALA A 293 10.37 18.32 0.89
CA ALA A 293 10.64 19.69 0.47
C ALA A 293 9.63 20.65 1.09
N SER A 294 10.06 21.50 2.02
CA SER A 294 9.24 22.55 2.60
C SER A 294 9.38 23.88 1.86
N GLY A 295 8.26 24.60 1.72
CA GLY A 295 8.23 25.94 1.13
C GLY A 295 8.84 25.98 -0.28
N PRO A 296 9.75 26.94 -0.58
CA PRO A 296 10.37 27.08 -1.90
C PRO A 296 11.16 25.84 -2.36
N ASN A 297 11.61 24.95 -1.46
CA ASN A 297 12.30 23.72 -1.84
C ASN A 297 11.41 22.83 -2.72
N ALA A 298 10.09 22.91 -2.56
CA ALA A 298 9.14 22.12 -3.35
C ALA A 298 9.16 22.48 -4.85
N LEU A 299 9.77 23.60 -5.25
CA LEU A 299 9.98 23.95 -6.66
C LEU A 299 11.10 23.12 -7.34
N ILE A 300 11.92 22.40 -6.55
CA ILE A 300 13.00 21.56 -7.06
C ILE A 300 12.49 20.11 -7.14
N ILE A 301 12.20 19.64 -8.36
CA ILE A 301 11.52 18.36 -8.60
C ILE A 301 12.21 17.16 -7.93
N HIS A 302 13.55 17.11 -7.99
CA HIS A 302 14.37 16.05 -7.39
C HIS A 302 15.09 16.52 -6.11
N TYR A 303 14.40 17.26 -5.25
CA TYR A 303 14.99 17.73 -3.99
C TYR A 303 15.21 16.57 -3.01
N THR A 304 16.46 16.17 -2.78
CA THR A 304 16.79 15.07 -1.84
C THR A 304 17.75 15.47 -0.74
N HIS A 305 18.05 16.78 -0.61
CA HIS A 305 18.93 17.26 0.47
C HIS A 305 18.25 17.11 1.83
N ASN A 306 16.94 17.35 1.90
CA ASN A 306 16.08 17.13 3.05
C ASN A 306 16.69 17.65 4.35
N ASN A 307 17.28 18.85 4.35
CA ASN A 307 18.11 19.33 5.46
C ASN A 307 17.72 20.72 5.98
N GLN A 308 16.62 21.29 5.50
CA GLN A 308 16.12 22.57 5.96
C GLN A 308 15.11 22.41 7.10
N LEU A 309 14.88 23.51 7.82
CA LEU A 309 13.83 23.61 8.84
C LEU A 309 12.50 23.99 8.20
N ILE A 310 11.42 23.41 8.72
CA ILE A 310 10.06 23.65 8.27
C ILE A 310 9.49 24.88 8.97
N SER A 311 9.01 25.86 8.21
CA SER A 311 8.42 27.09 8.73
C SER A 311 6.89 26.99 8.92
N GLN A 312 6.31 27.93 9.67
CA GLN A 312 4.90 27.85 10.10
C GLN A 312 3.87 27.97 8.97
N GLU A 313 4.16 28.74 7.93
CA GLU A 313 3.20 29.02 6.84
C GLU A 313 3.52 28.24 5.55
N GLU A 314 4.45 27.31 5.61
CA GLU A 314 4.88 26.53 4.44
C GLU A 314 3.97 25.32 4.19
N LEU A 315 3.87 24.94 2.92
CA LEU A 315 3.51 23.57 2.55
C LEU A 315 4.76 22.68 2.62
N ILE A 316 4.56 21.40 2.86
CA ILE A 316 5.58 20.36 2.68
C ILE A 316 5.10 19.43 1.58
N LEU A 317 5.95 19.21 0.57
CA LEU A 317 5.80 18.17 -0.41
C LEU A 317 6.65 16.96 0.02
N VAL A 318 6.01 15.83 0.26
CA VAL A 318 6.67 14.56 0.58
C VAL A 318 6.38 13.58 -0.55
N ASP A 319 7.42 13.18 -1.26
CA ASP A 319 7.40 12.10 -2.24
C ASP A 319 8.25 10.96 -1.72
N ALA A 320 7.57 9.88 -1.32
CA ALA A 320 8.20 8.74 -0.70
C ALA A 320 7.33 7.49 -0.81
N GLY A 321 7.99 6.35 -1.03
CA GLY A 321 7.38 5.04 -0.97
C GLY A 321 8.37 3.95 -0.59
N CYS A 322 7.85 2.83 -0.10
CA CYS A 322 8.66 1.69 0.30
C CYS A 322 8.76 0.61 -0.77
N GLU A 323 9.80 -0.21 -0.69
CA GLU A 323 9.84 -1.50 -1.37
C GLU A 323 9.41 -2.59 -0.39
N TYR A 324 8.37 -3.34 -0.74
CA TYR A 324 7.84 -4.44 0.04
C TYR A 324 7.88 -5.74 -0.78
N ASN A 325 8.68 -6.71 -0.33
CA ASN A 325 8.90 -8.00 -0.97
C ASN A 325 9.22 -7.88 -2.48
N GLY A 326 10.06 -6.91 -2.83
CA GLY A 326 10.55 -6.67 -4.18
C GLY A 326 9.71 -5.70 -5.02
N TYR A 327 8.53 -5.26 -4.57
CA TYR A 327 7.68 -4.32 -5.30
C TYR A 327 7.72 -2.93 -4.68
N ALA A 328 7.90 -1.91 -5.53
CA ALA A 328 7.93 -0.51 -5.16
C ALA A 328 6.51 0.05 -4.98
N SER A 329 6.42 1.10 -4.17
CA SER A 329 5.27 2.00 -4.08
C SER A 329 5.78 3.42 -4.31
N ASP A 330 4.93 4.27 -4.89
CA ASP A 330 5.25 5.66 -5.22
C ASP A 330 4.06 6.57 -4.88
N ILE A 331 4.28 7.51 -3.97
CA ILE A 331 3.23 8.35 -3.41
C ILE A 331 3.82 9.72 -3.07
N THR A 332 3.27 10.75 -3.70
CA THR A 332 3.47 12.15 -3.30
C THR A 332 2.24 12.74 -2.60
N ARG A 333 2.48 13.41 -1.48
CA ARG A 333 1.48 14.24 -0.78
C ARG A 333 2.05 15.62 -0.48
N THR A 334 1.24 16.66 -0.68
CA THR A 334 1.53 18.02 -0.22
C THR A 334 0.53 18.43 0.86
N TYR A 335 1.01 19.04 1.95
CA TYR A 335 0.16 19.45 3.08
C TYR A 335 0.77 20.61 3.88
N PRO A 336 -0.05 21.41 4.60
CA PRO A 336 0.43 22.55 5.38
C PRO A 336 1.18 22.14 6.64
N ALA A 337 2.30 22.82 6.92
CA ALA A 337 3.15 22.56 8.08
C ALA A 337 2.45 22.76 9.42
N ASN A 338 1.48 23.67 9.46
CA ASN A 338 0.69 23.99 10.63
C ASN A 338 -0.68 23.28 10.66
N GLY A 339 -0.97 22.44 9.65
CA GLY A 339 -2.18 21.65 9.55
C GLY A 339 -3.42 22.31 8.93
N THR A 340 -3.34 23.58 8.51
CA THR A 340 -4.46 24.28 7.88
C THR A 340 -3.98 24.99 6.61
N PHE A 341 -4.69 24.80 5.51
CA PHE A 341 -4.34 25.48 4.26
C PHE A 341 -4.72 26.96 4.33
N THR A 342 -3.80 27.85 3.93
CA THR A 342 -4.16 29.24 3.63
C THR A 342 -5.03 29.29 2.35
N PRO A 343 -5.77 30.38 2.08
CA PRO A 343 -6.61 30.45 0.89
C PRO A 343 -5.85 30.19 -0.43
N PRO A 344 -4.67 30.81 -0.70
CA PRO A 344 -3.90 30.50 -1.91
C PRO A 344 -3.42 29.04 -1.97
N GLN A 345 -3.01 28.46 -0.84
CA GLN A 345 -2.59 27.06 -0.80
C GLN A 345 -3.77 26.13 -1.10
N ARG A 346 -4.94 26.40 -0.52
CA ARG A 346 -6.18 25.64 -0.72
C ARG A 346 -6.63 25.68 -2.17
N ASP A 347 -6.60 26.85 -2.78
CA ASP A 347 -7.05 27.06 -4.16
C ASP A 347 -6.15 26.29 -5.14
N LEU A 348 -4.83 26.47 -5.05
CA LEU A 348 -3.87 25.76 -5.90
C LEU A 348 -3.88 24.24 -5.65
N TYR A 349 -4.01 23.81 -4.39
CA TYR A 349 -4.13 22.40 -4.05
C TYR A 349 -5.39 21.77 -4.66
N SER A 350 -6.52 22.49 -4.59
CA SER A 350 -7.80 22.03 -5.14
C SER A 350 -7.73 21.87 -6.66
N ALA A 351 -7.06 22.78 -7.36
CA ALA A 351 -6.81 22.66 -8.80
C ALA A 351 -6.04 21.38 -9.16
N VAL A 352 -4.93 21.10 -8.45
CA VAL A 352 -4.13 19.89 -8.67
C VAL A 352 -4.93 18.63 -8.31
N LEU A 353 -5.65 18.64 -7.19
CA LEU A 353 -6.47 17.50 -6.74
C LEU A 353 -7.64 17.20 -7.70
N SER A 354 -8.30 18.24 -8.21
CA SER A 354 -9.38 18.13 -9.20
C SER A 354 -8.88 17.44 -10.48
N ALA A 355 -7.77 17.93 -11.04
CA ALA A 355 -7.13 17.33 -12.20
C ALA A 355 -6.71 15.88 -11.92
N GLN A 356 -6.09 15.61 -10.76
CA GLN A 356 -5.64 14.27 -10.39
C GLN A 356 -6.81 13.27 -10.35
N LYS A 357 -7.92 13.62 -9.69
CA LYS A 357 -9.10 12.74 -9.59
C LYS A 357 -9.71 12.45 -10.96
N ALA A 358 -9.78 13.46 -11.82
CA ALA A 358 -10.26 13.29 -13.20
C ALA A 358 -9.34 12.35 -14.00
N LEU A 359 -8.02 12.48 -13.86
CA LEU A 359 -7.04 11.64 -14.58
C LEU A 359 -7.03 10.20 -14.07
N VAL A 360 -7.14 9.98 -12.76
CA VAL A 360 -7.28 8.64 -12.17
C VAL A 360 -8.48 7.92 -12.77
N ALA A 361 -9.62 8.61 -12.88
CA ALA A 361 -10.85 8.03 -13.43
C ALA A 361 -10.70 7.50 -14.87
N LEU A 362 -9.73 8.02 -15.63
CA LEU A 362 -9.43 7.60 -17.02
C LEU A 362 -8.50 6.38 -17.11
N CYS A 363 -7.93 5.91 -15.99
CA CYS A 363 -6.95 4.83 -15.95
C CYS A 363 -7.60 3.43 -15.98
N HIS A 364 -8.36 3.14 -17.02
CA HIS A 364 -8.95 1.82 -17.30
C HIS A 364 -8.83 1.48 -18.78
N GLU A 365 -8.80 0.20 -19.13
CA GLU A 365 -8.61 -0.25 -20.52
C GLU A 365 -9.69 0.28 -21.48
N GLY A 366 -10.94 0.37 -21.02
CA GLY A 366 -12.05 0.93 -21.80
C GLY A 366 -11.90 2.40 -22.22
N SER A 367 -10.97 3.17 -21.63
CA SER A 367 -10.71 4.55 -22.07
C SER A 367 -9.92 4.60 -23.38
N ASN A 368 -9.24 3.49 -23.73
CA ASN A 368 -8.34 3.36 -24.88
C ASN A 368 -7.26 4.45 -24.94
N LEU A 369 -6.90 5.02 -23.79
CA LEU A 369 -5.86 6.05 -23.71
C LEU A 369 -4.47 5.43 -23.61
N THR A 370 -3.52 6.12 -24.18
CA THR A 370 -2.09 5.94 -23.96
C THR A 370 -1.58 6.84 -22.83
N LEU A 371 -0.38 6.60 -22.31
CA LEU A 371 0.23 7.49 -21.32
C LEU A 371 0.50 8.90 -21.89
N HIS A 372 0.81 9.02 -23.19
CA HIS A 372 0.93 10.32 -23.85
C HIS A 372 -0.39 11.10 -23.91
N GLU A 373 -1.49 10.42 -24.21
CA GLU A 373 -2.81 11.06 -24.23
C GLU A 373 -3.27 11.43 -22.81
N LEU A 374 -2.97 10.60 -21.81
CA LEU A 374 -3.19 10.93 -20.41
C LEU A 374 -2.41 12.19 -19.99
N HIS A 375 -1.15 12.33 -20.44
CA HIS A 375 -0.35 13.53 -20.17
C HIS A 375 -0.92 14.76 -20.88
N ARG A 376 -1.34 14.62 -22.13
CA ARG A 376 -2.00 15.73 -22.84
C ARG A 376 -3.28 16.16 -22.11
N LYS A 377 -4.06 15.20 -21.62
CA LYS A 377 -5.26 15.47 -20.81
C LYS A 377 -4.91 16.17 -19.49
N SER A 378 -3.80 15.83 -18.84
CA SER A 378 -3.37 16.54 -17.63
C SER A 378 -2.99 17.98 -17.93
N CYS A 379 -2.29 18.25 -19.02
CA CYS A 379 -2.00 19.61 -19.46
C CYS A 379 -3.28 20.40 -19.77
N GLU A 380 -4.28 19.78 -20.41
CA GLU A 380 -5.58 20.41 -20.70
C GLU A 380 -6.32 20.79 -19.41
N LEU A 381 -6.44 19.86 -18.46
CA LEU A 381 -7.14 20.06 -17.19
C LEU A 381 -6.42 21.09 -16.31
N LEU A 382 -5.10 20.98 -16.11
CA LEU A 382 -4.34 21.92 -15.30
C LEU A 382 -4.39 23.33 -15.87
N ARG A 383 -4.35 23.49 -17.20
CA ARG A 383 -4.53 24.81 -17.84
C ARG A 383 -5.91 25.40 -17.49
N GLN A 384 -6.97 24.61 -17.56
CA GLN A 384 -8.33 25.07 -17.24
C GLN A 384 -8.48 25.46 -15.77
N GLU A 385 -7.90 24.67 -14.85
CA GLU A 385 -7.90 24.97 -13.42
C GLU A 385 -7.11 26.25 -13.11
N LEU A 386 -5.91 26.41 -13.67
CA LEU A 386 -5.09 27.61 -13.48
C LEU A 386 -5.73 28.89 -14.02
N LEU A 387 -6.41 28.81 -15.18
CA LEU A 387 -7.17 29.95 -15.72
C LEU A 387 -8.27 30.42 -14.77
N GLN A 388 -8.97 29.49 -14.10
CA GLN A 388 -10.00 29.82 -13.09
C GLN A 388 -9.41 30.50 -11.86
N LEU A 389 -8.14 30.21 -11.53
CA LEU A 389 -7.39 30.84 -10.44
C LEU A 389 -6.75 32.18 -10.83
N GLY A 390 -7.01 32.69 -12.05
CA GLY A 390 -6.51 33.98 -12.52
C GLY A 390 -5.08 33.95 -13.06
N PHE A 391 -4.55 32.78 -13.42
CA PHE A 391 -3.31 32.70 -14.18
C PHE A 391 -3.57 33.07 -15.64
N HIS A 392 -2.77 33.98 -16.19
CA HIS A 392 -2.79 34.33 -17.62
C HIS A 392 -1.61 33.64 -18.30
N LEU A 393 -1.85 32.46 -18.88
CA LEU A 393 -0.79 31.60 -19.42
C LEU A 393 -0.51 31.92 -20.90
N HIS A 394 0.74 32.24 -21.22
CA HIS A 394 1.24 32.30 -22.59
C HIS A 394 1.81 30.93 -23.05
N PRO A 395 2.09 30.73 -24.34
CA PRO A 395 2.75 29.51 -24.80
C PRO A 395 4.06 29.25 -24.04
N GLY A 396 4.25 28.04 -23.53
CA GLY A 396 5.42 27.67 -22.72
C GLY A 396 5.26 27.88 -21.22
N ASP A 397 4.28 28.66 -20.75
CA ASP A 397 4.14 28.93 -19.31
C ASP A 397 3.63 27.72 -18.53
N LEU A 398 2.77 26.89 -19.12
CA LEU A 398 2.32 25.67 -18.46
C LEU A 398 3.49 24.71 -18.26
N GLU A 399 4.36 24.56 -19.25
CA GLU A 399 5.55 23.71 -19.20
C GLU A 399 6.56 24.19 -18.13
N ARG A 400 6.57 25.50 -17.85
CA ARG A 400 7.35 26.07 -16.73
C ARG A 400 6.73 25.77 -15.37
N LEU A 401 5.41 25.69 -15.29
CA LEU A 401 4.66 25.38 -14.06
C LEU A 401 4.50 23.88 -13.81
N TYR A 402 4.50 23.07 -14.86
CA TYR A 402 4.31 21.61 -14.86
C TYR A 402 5.36 20.96 -15.79
N PRO A 403 6.62 20.82 -15.31
CA PRO A 403 7.76 20.46 -16.15
C PRO A 403 8.02 18.95 -16.28
N HIS A 404 7.15 18.11 -15.72
CA HIS A 404 7.32 16.65 -15.70
C HIS A 404 6.14 15.92 -16.34
N PHE A 405 6.33 14.62 -16.56
CA PHE A 405 5.33 13.77 -17.18
C PHE A 405 4.28 13.32 -16.14
N ILE A 406 3.08 12.93 -16.57
CA ILE A 406 1.95 12.65 -15.65
C ILE A 406 2.03 11.30 -14.94
N SER A 407 2.76 10.34 -15.51
CA SER A 407 2.60 8.94 -15.17
C SER A 407 3.76 8.11 -15.69
N HIS A 408 4.18 7.13 -14.92
CA HIS A 408 5.02 6.05 -15.38
C HIS A 408 4.47 4.70 -14.90
N PRO A 409 4.77 3.61 -15.63
CA PRO A 409 4.57 2.26 -15.10
C PRO A 409 5.43 2.05 -13.83
N ILE A 410 4.89 1.26 -12.90
CA ILE A 410 5.56 0.87 -11.65
C ILE A 410 5.39 -0.64 -11.40
N GLY A 411 6.31 -1.24 -10.65
CA GLY A 411 6.29 -2.66 -10.31
C GLY A 411 7.44 -3.04 -9.40
N ILE A 412 8.36 -3.88 -9.89
CA ILE A 412 9.60 -4.21 -9.18
C ILE A 412 10.53 -2.99 -9.12
N ASP A 413 10.54 -2.18 -10.19
CA ASP A 413 11.26 -0.92 -10.25
C ASP A 413 10.28 0.26 -10.13
N LEU A 414 10.76 1.40 -9.62
CA LEU A 414 9.95 2.62 -9.49
C LEU A 414 9.44 3.10 -10.85
N HIS A 415 10.37 3.28 -11.79
CA HIS A 415 10.09 3.52 -13.19
C HIS A 415 10.27 2.18 -13.93
N GLU A 416 9.18 1.42 -14.01
CA GLU A 416 9.16 0.07 -14.58
C GLU A 416 9.43 0.11 -16.09
N SER A 417 10.68 -0.20 -16.47
CA SER A 417 11.19 -0.39 -17.84
C SER A 417 10.80 0.68 -18.87
N ASP A 418 11.79 1.38 -19.44
CA ASP A 418 11.61 2.25 -20.62
C ASP A 418 11.15 1.49 -21.88
N ASN A 419 11.00 0.17 -21.80
CA ASN A 419 10.55 -0.72 -22.86
C ASN A 419 9.03 -0.75 -23.02
N PHE A 420 8.28 -0.15 -22.09
CA PHE A 420 6.87 0.16 -22.32
C PHE A 420 6.76 1.40 -23.20
N SER A 421 6.22 1.23 -24.41
CA SER A 421 5.91 2.38 -25.26
C SER A 421 4.85 3.23 -24.56
N ARG A 422 5.17 4.49 -24.25
CA ARG A 422 4.19 5.48 -23.76
C ARG A 422 3.05 5.74 -24.76
N SER A 423 3.20 5.24 -26.00
CA SER A 423 2.18 5.26 -27.06
C SER A 423 1.34 3.97 -27.11
N GLY A 424 1.61 2.98 -26.24
CA GLY A 424 0.76 1.82 -26.07
C GLY A 424 -0.46 2.17 -25.22
N SER A 425 -1.62 1.59 -25.57
CA SER A 425 -2.86 1.75 -24.81
C SER A 425 -2.70 1.14 -23.40
N LEU A 426 -3.29 1.76 -22.39
CA LEU A 426 -3.43 1.18 -21.05
C LEU A 426 -4.20 -0.15 -21.14
N LYS A 427 -3.70 -1.18 -20.44
CA LYS A 427 -4.30 -2.51 -20.40
C LYS A 427 -4.61 -2.93 -18.97
N ALA A 428 -5.67 -3.70 -18.79
CA ALA A 428 -6.03 -4.23 -17.49
C ALA A 428 -4.86 -5.05 -16.90
N GLY A 429 -4.58 -4.84 -15.62
CA GLY A 429 -3.45 -5.45 -14.90
C GLY A 429 -2.16 -4.62 -14.95
N MET A 430 -2.08 -3.54 -15.73
CA MET A 430 -0.99 -2.56 -15.58
C MET A 430 -1.15 -1.80 -14.27
N VAL A 431 -0.03 -1.36 -13.69
CA VAL A 431 -0.01 -0.41 -12.58
C VAL A 431 0.84 0.80 -12.99
N VAL A 432 0.28 1.99 -12.80
CA VAL A 432 0.88 3.26 -13.22
C VAL A 432 0.70 4.32 -12.13
N THR A 433 1.58 5.32 -12.08
CA THR A 433 1.38 6.51 -11.24
C THR A 433 0.46 7.53 -11.91
N VAL A 434 -0.20 8.39 -11.13
CA VAL A 434 -0.92 9.57 -11.63
C VAL A 434 -0.58 10.76 -10.74
N GLU A 435 0.36 11.57 -11.23
CA GLU A 435 1.13 12.54 -10.42
C GLU A 435 1.11 13.96 -11.00
N PRO A 436 -0.03 14.64 -11.20
CA PRO A 436 0.00 16.04 -11.62
C PRO A 436 0.65 16.92 -10.54
N GLY A 437 1.41 17.92 -10.98
CA GLY A 437 2.03 18.89 -10.09
C GLY A 437 2.09 20.29 -10.69
N ILE A 438 2.02 21.31 -9.83
CA ILE A 438 2.19 22.72 -10.19
C ILE A 438 3.24 23.35 -9.26
N TYR A 439 4.21 24.03 -9.88
CA TYR A 439 5.35 24.66 -9.24
C TYR A 439 5.43 26.12 -9.67
N VAL A 440 5.04 27.04 -8.79
CA VAL A 440 4.92 28.46 -9.14
C VAL A 440 6.20 29.21 -8.71
N PRO A 441 7.10 29.55 -9.64
CA PRO A 441 8.30 30.32 -9.29
C PRO A 441 7.92 31.76 -8.90
N PRO A 442 8.79 32.47 -8.17
CA PRO A 442 8.58 33.86 -7.78
C PRO A 442 8.83 34.81 -8.98
N SER A 443 7.98 34.70 -10.01
CA SER A 443 8.07 35.44 -11.25
C SER A 443 6.89 36.40 -11.39
N PRO A 444 7.08 37.64 -11.88
CA PRO A 444 5.98 38.56 -12.14
C PRO A 444 4.98 38.06 -13.20
N ALA A 445 5.33 37.01 -13.96
CA ALA A 445 4.41 36.35 -14.89
C ALA A 445 3.24 35.62 -14.20
N PHE A 446 3.37 35.30 -12.90
CA PHE A 446 2.38 34.52 -12.16
C PHE A 446 1.83 35.30 -10.96
N PRO A 447 0.58 35.03 -10.50
CA PRO A 447 -0.01 35.76 -9.39
C PRO A 447 0.83 35.63 -8.11
N LYS A 448 1.14 36.76 -7.49
CA LYS A 448 2.09 36.86 -6.37
C LYS A 448 1.75 35.96 -5.18
N HIS A 449 0.46 35.76 -4.91
CA HIS A 449 0.01 34.95 -3.77
C HIS A 449 0.22 33.45 -3.94
N TYR A 450 0.59 32.98 -5.14
CA TYR A 450 0.98 31.59 -5.39
C TYR A 450 2.50 31.38 -5.46
N HIS A 451 3.31 32.44 -5.40
CA HIS A 451 4.78 32.32 -5.51
C HIS A 451 5.34 31.37 -4.45
N ASN A 452 6.32 30.55 -4.85
CA ASN A 452 6.98 29.54 -4.02
C ASN A 452 6.09 28.38 -3.54
N LEU A 453 4.90 28.21 -4.12
CA LEU A 453 4.09 27.02 -3.90
C LEU A 453 4.46 25.94 -4.92
N GLY A 454 4.92 24.79 -4.41
CA GLY A 454 5.05 23.55 -5.17
C GLY A 454 4.08 22.51 -4.60
N ILE A 455 3.19 21.99 -5.45
CA ILE A 455 2.18 21.00 -5.07
C ILE A 455 2.24 19.84 -6.07
N ARG A 456 2.35 18.62 -5.58
CA ARG A 456 2.16 17.38 -6.36
C ARG A 456 1.30 16.43 -5.55
N ILE A 457 0.37 15.77 -6.21
CA ILE A 457 -0.51 14.77 -5.59
C ILE A 457 -0.42 13.54 -6.48
N GLU A 458 0.04 12.44 -5.93
CA GLU A 458 0.35 11.25 -6.70
C GLU A 458 -0.27 10.01 -6.08
N ASP A 459 -0.88 9.18 -6.93
CA ASP A 459 -1.34 7.87 -6.53
C ASP A 459 -0.86 6.80 -7.48
N GLU A 460 -0.71 5.60 -6.94
CA GLU A 460 -0.47 4.38 -7.68
C GLU A 460 -1.82 3.74 -8.05
N VAL A 461 -2.03 3.49 -9.34
CA VAL A 461 -3.32 3.08 -9.91
C VAL A 461 -3.17 1.78 -10.69
N LEU A 462 -3.88 0.74 -10.25
CA LEU A 462 -4.11 -0.48 -11.00
C LEU A 462 -5.17 -0.21 -12.08
N VAL A 463 -4.77 -0.37 -13.34
CA VAL A 463 -5.65 -0.28 -14.50
C VAL A 463 -6.57 -1.50 -14.51
N GLY A 464 -7.87 -1.28 -14.39
CA GLY A 464 -8.89 -2.32 -14.58
C GLY A 464 -9.46 -2.31 -16.00
N LYS A 465 -10.39 -3.23 -16.28
CA LYS A 465 -11.09 -3.28 -17.58
C LYS A 465 -11.98 -2.05 -17.78
N GLU A 466 -12.85 -1.80 -16.81
CA GLU A 466 -13.85 -0.72 -16.86
C GLU A 466 -13.58 0.40 -15.85
N HIS A 467 -12.89 0.09 -14.75
CA HIS A 467 -12.64 1.03 -13.67
C HIS A 467 -11.20 0.92 -13.14
N PRO A 468 -10.57 2.04 -12.76
CA PRO A 468 -9.28 2.05 -12.07
C PRO A 468 -9.42 1.61 -10.61
N VAL A 469 -8.32 1.14 -10.01
CA VAL A 469 -8.23 0.91 -8.55
C VAL A 469 -7.02 1.63 -7.99
N VAL A 470 -7.25 2.59 -7.10
CA VAL A 470 -6.18 3.31 -6.40
C VAL A 470 -5.62 2.42 -5.30
N LEU A 471 -4.34 2.03 -5.42
CA LEU A 471 -3.66 1.17 -4.44
C LEU A 471 -3.24 1.98 -3.20
N SER A 472 -2.87 3.25 -3.38
CA SER A 472 -2.41 4.18 -2.36
C SER A 472 -3.54 4.91 -1.61
N ALA A 473 -4.76 4.38 -1.61
CA ALA A 473 -5.95 5.04 -1.06
C ALA A 473 -5.87 5.31 0.46
N SER A 474 -4.96 4.64 1.18
CA SER A 474 -4.73 4.90 2.61
C SER A 474 -3.93 6.19 2.89
N ALA A 475 -3.34 6.81 1.86
CA ALA A 475 -2.71 8.12 1.95
C ALA A 475 -3.75 9.24 1.74
N PRO A 476 -4.09 10.02 2.79
CA PRO A 476 -5.12 11.07 2.70
C PRO A 476 -4.73 12.17 1.72
N LYS A 477 -5.69 12.63 0.90
CA LYS A 477 -5.48 13.73 -0.08
C LYS A 477 -6.65 14.71 -0.19
N GLU A 478 -7.84 14.40 0.35
CA GLU A 478 -8.89 15.40 0.41
C GLU A 478 -8.52 16.44 1.47
N ILE A 479 -8.77 17.73 1.20
CA ILE A 479 -8.37 18.81 2.13
C ILE A 479 -8.91 18.56 3.54
N VAL A 480 -10.17 18.11 3.65
CA VAL A 480 -10.79 17.80 4.93
C VAL A 480 -10.06 16.70 5.67
N ASP A 481 -9.56 15.68 4.98
CA ASP A 481 -8.83 14.58 5.59
C ASP A 481 -7.43 15.01 6.01
N VAL A 482 -6.76 15.84 5.19
CA VAL A 482 -5.46 16.42 5.52
C VAL A 482 -5.55 17.28 6.80
N GLU A 483 -6.55 18.17 6.89
CA GLU A 483 -6.75 19.05 8.06
C GLU A 483 -7.29 18.29 9.31
N VAL A 484 -8.12 17.25 9.14
CA VAL A 484 -8.61 16.42 10.25
C VAL A 484 -7.51 15.55 10.84
N ASN A 485 -6.64 14.97 9.99
CA ASN A 485 -5.48 14.23 10.46
C ASN A 485 -4.64 15.08 11.42
N TRP A 486 -4.51 16.38 11.16
CA TRP A 486 -3.84 17.31 12.05
C TRP A 486 -4.58 17.57 13.36
N SER A 487 -5.89 17.85 13.31
CA SER A 487 -6.70 18.24 14.47
C SER A 487 -6.74 17.17 15.57
N SER A 488 -6.49 15.91 15.22
CA SER A 488 -6.38 14.80 16.18
C SER A 488 -5.18 14.90 17.15
N ARG A 489 -4.24 15.83 16.92
CA ARG A 489 -3.12 16.15 17.81
C ARG A 489 -3.50 16.90 19.08
N VAL A 490 -4.56 17.71 19.04
CA VAL A 490 -4.88 18.68 20.11
C VAL A 490 -5.72 18.06 21.24
N ARG A 491 -5.81 16.73 21.30
CA ARG A 491 -6.56 16.04 22.36
C ARG A 491 -5.68 15.17 23.24
N THR A 492 -4.71 15.80 23.91
CA THR A 492 -4.57 15.54 25.35
C THR A 492 -5.81 16.14 26.00
N ILE A 493 -6.88 15.35 26.11
CA ILE A 493 -8.03 15.71 26.93
C ILE A 493 -7.52 15.71 28.37
N ASP A 494 -7.35 16.89 28.95
CA ASP A 494 -7.46 17.05 30.39
C ASP A 494 -8.84 16.50 30.79
N MET A 495 -8.83 15.46 31.61
CA MET A 495 -10.03 14.79 32.15
C MET A 495 -10.98 15.81 32.81
N ALA A 496 -10.46 16.94 33.32
CA ALA A 496 -11.27 17.99 33.92
C ALA A 496 -12.17 18.72 32.89
N THR A 497 -11.71 18.93 31.65
CA THR A 497 -12.50 19.62 30.61
C THR A 497 -13.64 18.73 30.07
N PHE A 498 -13.41 17.41 29.98
CA PHE A 498 -14.45 16.44 29.58
C PHE A 498 -15.56 16.30 30.63
N LEU A 499 -15.23 16.43 31.91
CA LEU A 499 -16.21 16.46 33.00
C LEU A 499 -16.99 17.79 33.04
N ALA A 500 -16.35 18.92 32.76
CA ALA A 500 -16.99 20.24 32.70
C ALA A 500 -18.03 20.34 31.56
N PHE A 501 -17.71 19.80 30.37
CA PHE A 501 -18.64 19.78 29.23
C PHE A 501 -19.86 18.87 29.49
N ARG A 502 -19.66 17.76 30.22
CA ARG A 502 -20.73 16.83 30.58
C ARG A 502 -21.65 17.39 31.69
N ALA A 503 -21.15 18.32 32.50
CA ALA A 503 -21.93 19.04 33.49
C ALA A 503 -22.74 20.21 32.88
N ALA A 504 -22.18 20.92 31.88
CA ALA A 504 -22.87 22.01 31.18
C ALA A 504 -23.99 21.50 30.26
N ALA A 505 -23.80 20.36 29.58
CA ALA A 505 -24.80 19.76 28.70
C ALA A 505 -26.04 19.18 29.42
N LYS A 506 -26.02 19.10 30.76
CA LYS A 506 -27.16 18.65 31.57
C LYS A 506 -28.05 19.79 32.09
N ARG A 507 -27.71 21.07 31.86
CA ARG A 507 -28.45 22.22 32.41
C ARG A 507 -29.17 23.12 31.40
N ILE A 508 -29.13 22.80 30.11
CA ILE A 508 -29.83 23.60 29.09
C ILE A 508 -30.89 22.74 28.41
N CYS A 509 -31.99 22.53 29.12
CA CYS A 509 -33.27 22.10 28.57
C CYS A 509 -34.35 22.56 29.55
N PHE A 510 -34.76 23.84 29.51
CA PHE A 510 -36.13 24.27 29.80
C PHE A 510 -36.35 25.73 29.35
N SER A 511 -37.36 25.89 28.48
CA SER A 511 -38.18 27.09 28.21
C SER A 511 -37.88 27.97 26.97
N PRO A 512 -38.93 28.46 26.25
CA PRO A 512 -38.85 29.00 24.88
C PRO A 512 -39.18 30.50 24.75
N SER A 513 -38.54 31.22 23.81
CA SER A 513 -39.12 32.40 23.13
C SER A 513 -38.16 33.06 22.12
N HIS A 514 -38.65 33.28 20.88
CA HIS A 514 -38.46 34.42 19.94
C HIS A 514 -37.13 35.24 19.99
N ARG A 515 -36.49 35.67 18.90
CA ARG A 515 -36.99 36.26 17.64
C ARG A 515 -35.82 36.43 16.64
N ILE A 516 -36.20 36.54 15.37
CA ILE A 516 -35.44 36.84 14.15
C ILE A 516 -34.65 38.15 14.23
N LEU A 517 -33.46 38.21 13.61
CA LEU A 517 -32.95 39.38 12.87
C LEU A 517 -31.91 38.96 11.82
N SER A 518 -31.94 39.67 10.69
CA SER A 518 -31.45 39.36 9.35
C SER A 518 -30.28 40.25 8.92
N TYR A 519 -29.34 39.77 8.07
CA TYR A 519 -28.61 40.59 7.07
C TYR A 519 -28.14 39.74 5.85
N PRO A 520 -27.96 40.33 4.63
CA PRO A 520 -27.93 39.61 3.33
C PRO A 520 -26.54 39.70 2.61
N PRO A 521 -26.37 39.56 1.27
CA PRO A 521 -25.76 38.38 0.64
C PRO A 521 -24.62 38.65 -0.38
N THR A 522 -23.58 37.80 -0.43
CA THR A 522 -22.64 37.60 -1.59
C THR A 522 -21.72 36.43 -1.19
N CYS A 523 -21.31 35.43 -1.98
CA CYS A 523 -21.00 35.30 -3.40
C CYS A 523 -21.14 33.82 -3.82
N ARG A 524 -21.39 33.61 -5.11
CA ARG A 524 -21.43 32.32 -5.81
C ARG A 524 -20.01 31.87 -6.18
N LEU A 525 -19.74 30.57 -6.03
CA LEU A 525 -18.97 29.65 -6.91
C LEU A 525 -18.29 28.56 -6.05
N HIS A 526 -19.01 27.47 -5.79
CA HIS A 526 -18.52 26.25 -5.16
C HIS A 526 -19.54 25.15 -5.52
N ALA A 527 -19.43 24.57 -6.72
CA ALA A 527 -20.47 23.73 -7.29
C ALA A 527 -19.87 22.55 -8.07
N SER A 528 -19.40 21.53 -7.35
CA SER A 528 -19.23 20.18 -7.90
C SER A 528 -19.06 19.14 -6.79
N VAL A 529 -18.38 19.48 -5.68
CA VAL A 529 -18.30 18.57 -4.50
C VAL A 529 -19.47 18.76 -3.50
N ILE A 530 -20.17 19.90 -3.55
CA ILE A 530 -21.36 20.18 -2.72
C ILE A 530 -22.66 19.56 -3.31
N ILE A 531 -22.64 19.11 -4.57
CA ILE A 531 -23.86 18.69 -5.29
C ILE A 531 -24.49 17.44 -4.66
N TYR A 532 -23.71 16.45 -4.20
CA TYR A 532 -24.30 15.28 -3.52
C TYR A 532 -24.93 15.59 -2.15
N SER A 533 -24.51 16.66 -1.45
CA SER A 533 -25.12 17.05 -0.18
C SER A 533 -26.25 18.08 -0.32
N ARG A 534 -26.21 18.96 -1.34
CA ARG A 534 -27.26 19.96 -1.62
C ARG A 534 -28.54 19.38 -2.22
N TYR A 535 -28.44 18.28 -2.98
CA TYR A 535 -29.58 17.71 -3.71
C TYR A 535 -30.21 16.50 -3.03
N ASN A 536 -29.73 16.13 -1.84
CA ASN A 536 -30.21 14.94 -1.14
C ASN A 536 -31.69 15.11 -0.75
N LYS A 537 -32.57 14.37 -1.43
CA LYS A 537 -34.03 14.31 -1.18
C LYS A 537 -34.75 15.65 -1.30
N LEU A 538 -34.38 16.49 -2.28
CA LEU A 538 -35.23 17.63 -2.65
C LEU A 538 -36.56 17.13 -3.19
N LYS A 539 -37.65 17.79 -2.79
CA LYS A 539 -39.01 17.39 -3.09
C LYS A 539 -39.80 18.50 -3.75
N ASN A 540 -40.66 18.12 -4.69
CA ASN A 540 -41.63 19.01 -5.33
C ASN A 540 -40.99 20.32 -5.82
N GLU A 541 -41.49 21.46 -5.35
CA GLU A 541 -41.06 22.82 -5.76
C GLU A 541 -39.63 23.15 -5.33
N LYS A 542 -39.03 22.36 -4.42
CA LYS A 542 -37.64 22.54 -3.99
C LYS A 542 -36.64 21.94 -4.99
N ILE A 543 -37.12 21.21 -6.00
CA ILE A 543 -36.29 20.69 -7.09
C ILE A 543 -36.00 21.86 -8.05
N PRO A 544 -34.74 22.30 -8.22
CA PRO A 544 -34.45 23.54 -8.95
C PRO A 544 -34.31 23.33 -10.47
N PHE A 545 -34.81 22.21 -10.99
CA PHE A 545 -34.73 21.86 -12.41
C PHE A 545 -36.08 22.07 -13.09
N ALA A 546 -36.10 22.88 -14.14
CA ALA A 546 -37.33 23.14 -14.91
C ALA A 546 -37.75 21.91 -15.74
N GLU A 547 -36.77 21.17 -16.26
CA GLU A 547 -36.95 19.90 -16.97
C GLU A 547 -36.35 18.75 -16.15
N VAL A 548 -37.09 17.66 -16.02
CA VAL A 548 -36.71 16.47 -15.25
C VAL A 548 -37.03 15.19 -16.03
N HIS A 549 -36.43 14.07 -15.62
CA HIS A 549 -36.67 12.75 -16.18
C HIS A 549 -37.40 11.91 -15.13
N LEU A 550 -38.68 11.63 -15.35
CA LEU A 550 -39.47 10.77 -14.48
C LEU A 550 -39.10 9.30 -14.72
N VAL A 551 -38.83 8.57 -13.64
CA VAL A 551 -38.74 7.11 -13.66
C VAL A 551 -40.15 6.53 -13.61
N GLU A 552 -40.58 5.88 -14.68
CA GLU A 552 -41.82 5.10 -14.68
C GLU A 552 -41.62 3.72 -14.01
N ASP A 553 -42.72 3.03 -13.68
CA ASP A 553 -42.67 1.70 -13.05
C ASP A 553 -41.99 0.63 -13.94
N SER A 554 -41.92 0.88 -15.26
CA SER A 554 -41.20 0.08 -16.25
C SER A 554 -39.67 0.27 -16.20
N GLY A 555 -39.17 1.28 -15.45
CA GLY A 555 -37.76 1.69 -15.43
C GLY A 555 -37.36 2.66 -16.54
N GLN A 556 -38.29 3.04 -17.44
CA GLN A 556 -38.02 4.01 -18.50
C GLN A 556 -37.95 5.44 -17.94
N LEU A 557 -37.06 6.25 -18.53
CA LEU A 557 -36.92 7.67 -18.24
C LEU A 557 -37.71 8.52 -19.24
N VAL A 558 -38.70 9.26 -18.75
CA VAL A 558 -39.53 10.15 -19.57
C VAL A 558 -39.19 11.61 -19.25
N LYS A 559 -38.76 12.35 -20.27
CA LYS A 559 -38.49 13.79 -20.14
C LYS A 559 -39.81 14.56 -19.99
N ILE A 560 -39.93 15.33 -18.92
CA ILE A 560 -41.13 16.11 -18.59
C ILE A 560 -40.75 17.43 -17.90
N ALA A 561 -41.51 18.50 -18.12
CA ALA A 561 -41.34 19.73 -17.35
C ALA A 561 -41.82 19.50 -15.91
N LEU A 562 -41.02 19.91 -14.91
CA LEU A 562 -41.34 19.70 -13.49
C LEU A 562 -42.70 20.31 -13.12
N ARG A 563 -43.05 21.47 -13.70
CA ARG A 563 -44.36 22.12 -13.48
C ARG A 563 -45.54 21.24 -13.93
N ASP A 564 -45.39 20.55 -15.06
CA ASP A 564 -46.45 19.73 -15.64
C ASP A 564 -46.57 18.40 -14.87
N LEU A 565 -45.44 17.88 -14.38
CA LEU A 565 -45.40 16.74 -13.48
C LEU A 565 -46.07 17.07 -12.14
N LEU A 566 -45.76 18.21 -11.53
CA LEU A 566 -46.34 18.62 -10.24
C LEU A 566 -47.83 18.97 -10.34
N ALA A 567 -48.33 19.36 -11.51
CA ALA A 567 -49.76 19.55 -11.75
C ALA A 567 -50.53 18.22 -11.82
N LYS A 568 -49.87 17.11 -12.17
CA LYS A 568 -50.45 15.77 -12.28
C LYS A 568 -50.37 14.95 -10.99
N VAL A 569 -49.54 15.36 -10.03
CA VAL A 569 -49.33 14.63 -8.77
C VAL A 569 -50.27 15.18 -7.69
N ASP A 570 -51.08 14.31 -7.09
CA ASP A 570 -51.79 14.63 -5.86
C ASP A 570 -50.77 14.77 -4.72
N LYS A 571 -50.55 16.02 -4.30
CA LYS A 571 -49.58 16.37 -3.25
C LYS A 571 -50.04 15.95 -1.87
N GLU A 572 -51.29 15.53 -1.66
CA GLU A 572 -51.75 14.96 -0.39
C GLU A 572 -51.27 13.52 -0.23
N VAL A 573 -51.25 12.74 -1.31
CA VAL A 573 -50.92 11.31 -1.30
C VAL A 573 -49.45 11.06 -1.62
N SER A 574 -48.87 11.82 -2.54
CA SER A 574 -47.53 11.56 -3.09
C SER A 574 -46.67 12.82 -3.16
N TYR A 575 -45.37 12.64 -3.41
CA TYR A 575 -44.46 13.74 -3.70
C TYR A 575 -43.43 13.32 -4.74
N VAL A 576 -42.95 14.27 -5.53
CA VAL A 576 -41.84 14.06 -6.47
C VAL A 576 -40.54 14.24 -5.71
N GLU A 577 -39.63 13.26 -5.79
CA GLU A 577 -38.32 13.29 -5.14
C GLU A 577 -37.20 13.18 -6.17
N LEU A 578 -36.24 14.10 -6.09
CA LEU A 578 -35.02 14.04 -6.90
C LEU A 578 -34.14 12.87 -6.45
N GLN A 579 -33.86 11.96 -7.38
CA GLN A 579 -33.03 10.78 -7.18
C GLN A 579 -31.59 11.00 -7.64
N ALA A 580 -31.41 11.73 -8.74
CA ALA A 580 -30.10 12.14 -9.26
C ALA A 580 -30.20 13.53 -9.88
N ALA A 581 -29.15 14.34 -9.74
CA ALA A 581 -29.08 15.69 -10.31
C ALA A 581 -28.25 15.73 -11.60
N GLU A 582 -27.26 14.84 -11.73
CA GLU A 582 -26.29 14.79 -12.83
C GLU A 582 -26.02 13.32 -13.22
N PRO A 583 -25.84 12.99 -14.52
CA PRO A 583 -25.82 13.89 -15.68
C PRO A 583 -27.22 14.38 -16.12
N LEU A 584 -28.29 13.79 -15.57
CA LEU A 584 -29.68 14.18 -15.80
C LEU A 584 -30.40 14.36 -14.46
N ALA A 585 -31.31 15.32 -14.39
CA ALA A 585 -32.20 15.48 -13.24
C ALA A 585 -33.26 14.37 -13.26
N VAL A 586 -33.02 13.27 -12.54
CA VAL A 586 -33.92 12.11 -12.45
C VAL A 586 -34.80 12.23 -11.22
N VAL A 587 -36.11 12.10 -11.40
CA VAL A 587 -37.11 12.20 -10.33
C VAL A 587 -37.98 10.96 -10.26
N LYS A 588 -38.50 10.66 -9.06
CA LYS A 588 -39.46 9.59 -8.84
C LYS A 588 -40.66 10.10 -8.04
N ILE A 589 -41.86 9.62 -8.35
CA ILE A 589 -43.05 9.85 -7.53
C ILE A 589 -43.04 8.85 -6.37
N ILE A 590 -43.15 9.36 -5.15
CA ILE A 590 -43.10 8.57 -3.92
C ILE A 590 -44.42 8.74 -3.18
N ASP A 591 -45.10 7.62 -2.91
CA ASP A 591 -46.27 7.57 -2.04
C ASP A 591 -45.87 7.84 -0.57
N LYS A 592 -46.58 8.74 0.10
CA LYS A 592 -46.27 9.13 1.48
C LYS A 592 -46.49 8.00 2.49
N LYS A 593 -47.50 7.15 2.32
CA LYS A 593 -47.76 6.00 3.20
C LYS A 593 -46.66 4.95 3.05
N GLU A 594 -46.25 4.65 1.82
CA GLU A 594 -45.17 3.70 1.56
C GLU A 594 -43.82 4.22 2.09
N ALA A 595 -43.52 5.50 1.89
CA ALA A 595 -42.32 6.13 2.43
C ALA A 595 -42.29 6.14 3.97
N ALA A 596 -43.44 6.33 4.62
CA ALA A 596 -43.57 6.25 6.07
C ALA A 596 -43.34 4.82 6.58
N ALA A 597 -43.90 3.81 5.90
CA ALA A 597 -43.67 2.39 6.22
C ALA A 597 -42.20 2.00 6.07
N ARG A 598 -41.55 2.37 4.94
CA ARG A 598 -40.11 2.14 4.71
C ARG A 598 -39.24 2.83 5.76
N ARG A 599 -39.57 4.06 6.18
CA ARG A 599 -38.86 4.75 7.27
C ARG A 599 -39.02 4.05 8.62
N LYS A 600 -40.19 3.48 8.90
CA LYS A 600 -40.43 2.71 10.13
C LYS A 600 -39.58 1.44 10.15
N GLN A 601 -39.60 0.66 9.06
CA GLN A 601 -38.74 -0.52 8.89
C GLN A 601 -37.25 -0.17 8.96
N ALA A 602 -36.80 0.89 8.27
CA ALA A 602 -35.40 1.31 8.31
C ALA A 602 -34.95 1.73 9.71
N LYS A 603 -35.82 2.39 10.50
CA LYS A 603 -35.54 2.73 11.90
C LYS A 603 -35.51 1.50 12.81
N GLU A 604 -36.38 0.52 12.57
CA GLU A 604 -36.37 -0.76 13.29
C GLU A 604 -35.11 -1.56 12.96
N GLN A 605 -34.73 -1.66 11.69
CA GLN A 605 -33.50 -2.29 11.23
C GLN A 605 -32.26 -1.58 11.77
N GLN A 606 -32.22 -0.25 11.76
CA GLN A 606 -31.12 0.53 12.32
C GLN A 606 -31.02 0.35 13.84
N LYS A 607 -32.15 0.24 14.56
CA LYS A 607 -32.15 -0.12 15.99
C LYS A 607 -31.66 -1.54 16.24
N MET A 608 -31.98 -2.50 15.36
CA MET A 608 -31.48 -3.87 15.45
C MET A 608 -29.98 -3.96 15.16
N ASN A 609 -29.50 -3.27 14.12
CA ASN A 609 -28.07 -3.22 13.76
C ASN A 609 -27.24 -2.47 14.81
N ALA A 610 -27.76 -1.39 15.38
CA ALA A 610 -27.12 -0.67 16.49
C ALA A 610 -27.04 -1.51 17.78
N LYS A 611 -27.93 -2.50 17.95
CA LYS A 611 -27.85 -3.48 19.05
C LYS A 611 -26.88 -4.63 18.78
N LYS A 612 -26.72 -5.06 17.51
CA LYS A 612 -25.80 -6.13 17.09
C LYS A 612 -24.30 -5.75 17.22
N ASN A 613 -23.94 -4.48 17.06
CA ASN A 613 -22.53 -4.04 17.00
C ASN A 613 -21.94 -3.48 18.32
N VAL A 614 -22.52 -3.80 19.47
CA VAL A 614 -21.98 -3.31 20.76
C VAL A 614 -20.87 -4.23 21.24
N LYS A 615 -19.61 -3.84 21.01
CA LYS A 615 -18.46 -4.42 21.69
C LYS A 615 -18.49 -3.98 23.16
N LYS A 616 -18.60 -4.93 24.11
CA LYS A 616 -18.58 -4.63 25.56
C LYS A 616 -17.33 -5.19 26.22
N GLU A 617 -16.72 -4.40 27.09
CA GLU A 617 -15.55 -4.80 27.86
C GLU A 617 -15.92 -5.03 29.33
N PHE A 618 -15.46 -6.15 29.89
CA PHE A 618 -15.55 -6.46 31.32
C PHE A 618 -14.15 -6.58 31.90
N GLN A 619 -13.84 -5.73 32.87
CA GLN A 619 -12.55 -5.72 33.54
C GLN A 619 -12.57 -6.56 34.83
N PHE A 620 -11.56 -7.41 34.96
CA PHE A 620 -11.31 -8.32 36.06
C PHE A 620 -9.96 -8.01 36.70
N THR A 621 -9.85 -8.26 38.00
CA THR A 621 -8.56 -8.24 38.70
C THR A 621 -8.07 -9.66 38.91
N TRP A 622 -6.75 -9.87 38.82
CA TRP A 622 -6.15 -11.19 39.08
C TRP A 622 -6.40 -11.70 40.52
N GLY A 623 -6.73 -10.83 41.47
CA GLY A 623 -7.07 -11.20 42.85
C GLY A 623 -8.57 -11.20 43.16
N MET A 624 -9.45 -11.17 42.15
CA MET A 624 -10.90 -11.07 42.36
C MET A 624 -11.44 -12.29 43.13
N ALA A 625 -12.28 -12.02 44.14
CA ALA A 625 -13.00 -13.04 44.89
C ALA A 625 -13.93 -13.86 43.97
N ILE A 626 -14.14 -15.13 44.29
CA ILE A 626 -14.88 -16.07 43.42
C ILE A 626 -16.32 -15.59 43.17
N GLY A 627 -17.02 -15.09 44.19
CA GLY A 627 -18.40 -14.59 44.04
C GLY A 627 -18.51 -13.37 43.11
N ASP A 628 -17.53 -12.44 43.18
CA ASP A 628 -17.49 -11.26 42.30
C ASP A 628 -17.16 -11.64 40.85
N LEU A 629 -16.29 -12.64 40.69
CA LEU A 629 -15.93 -13.20 39.39
C LEU A 629 -17.15 -13.84 38.72
N GLU A 630 -17.90 -14.65 39.45
CA GLU A 630 -19.10 -15.32 38.94
C GLU A 630 -20.18 -14.31 38.56
N HIS A 631 -20.46 -13.33 39.42
CA HIS A 631 -21.42 -12.27 39.10
C HIS A 631 -21.05 -11.47 37.84
N LYS A 632 -19.76 -11.17 37.64
CA LYS A 632 -19.29 -10.48 36.42
C LYS A 632 -19.36 -11.38 35.18
N LEU A 633 -19.06 -12.67 35.32
CA LEU A 633 -19.18 -13.62 34.23
C LEU A 633 -20.64 -13.83 33.82
N ASP A 634 -21.58 -13.89 34.76
CA ASP A 634 -23.01 -13.97 34.45
C ASP A 634 -23.49 -12.77 33.62
N ARG A 635 -22.99 -11.58 33.94
CA ARG A 635 -23.26 -10.38 33.15
C ARG A 635 -22.64 -10.45 31.76
N ALA A 636 -21.42 -10.96 31.63
CA ALA A 636 -20.77 -11.18 30.33
C ALA A 636 -21.56 -12.19 29.49
N LYS A 637 -21.98 -13.32 30.08
CA LYS A 637 -22.83 -14.34 29.45
C LYS A 637 -24.16 -13.75 28.98
N ALA A 638 -24.79 -12.89 29.77
CA ALA A 638 -26.04 -12.24 29.39
C ALA A 638 -25.89 -11.34 28.16
N GLU A 639 -24.74 -10.68 27.97
CA GLU A 639 -24.45 -9.89 26.77
C GLU A 639 -24.12 -10.78 25.56
N LEU A 640 -23.39 -11.89 25.75
CA LEU A 640 -23.16 -12.88 24.71
C LEU A 640 -24.48 -13.51 24.22
N LYS A 641 -25.40 -13.86 25.12
CA LYS A 641 -26.74 -14.36 24.76
C LYS A 641 -27.60 -13.32 24.00
N ARG A 642 -27.27 -12.03 24.10
CA ARG A 642 -27.92 -10.94 23.34
C ARG A 642 -27.31 -10.69 21.97
N GLY A 643 -26.33 -11.50 21.55
CA GLY A 643 -25.67 -11.37 20.25
C GLY A 643 -24.55 -10.32 20.22
N SER A 644 -23.97 -9.94 21.36
CA SER A 644 -22.86 -8.99 21.43
C SER A 644 -21.49 -9.70 21.36
N ARG A 645 -20.44 -8.93 21.03
CA ARG A 645 -19.03 -9.33 21.25
C ARG A 645 -18.56 -8.80 22.61
N VAL A 646 -17.86 -9.63 23.38
CA VAL A 646 -17.41 -9.33 24.73
C VAL A 646 -15.89 -9.50 24.87
N ASP A 647 -15.24 -8.49 25.41
CA ASP A 647 -13.82 -8.51 25.78
C ASP A 647 -13.71 -8.70 27.30
N LEU A 648 -13.07 -9.79 27.73
CA LEU A 648 -12.80 -10.07 29.14
C LEU A 648 -11.34 -9.73 29.44
N VAL A 649 -11.12 -8.60 30.12
CA VAL A 649 -9.78 -8.02 30.34
C VAL A 649 -9.37 -8.20 31.81
N PHE A 650 -8.22 -8.83 32.05
CA PHE A 650 -7.63 -9.12 33.35
C PHE A 650 -6.43 -8.21 33.59
N ALA A 651 -6.44 -7.43 34.67
CA ALA A 651 -5.35 -6.53 35.03
C ALA A 651 -5.05 -6.58 36.54
N PRO A 652 -3.81 -6.31 36.98
CA PRO A 652 -3.51 -6.17 38.40
C PRO A 652 -4.20 -4.91 38.97
N LYS A 653 -4.57 -4.95 40.25
CA LYS A 653 -4.98 -3.73 40.97
C LYS A 653 -3.75 -2.85 41.18
N SER A 654 -3.93 -1.54 41.23
CA SER A 654 -2.82 -0.60 41.51
C SER A 654 -2.04 -1.04 42.76
N GLY A 655 -0.72 -1.21 42.62
CA GLY A 655 0.18 -1.66 43.68
C GLY A 655 0.31 -3.18 43.87
N GLN A 656 -0.44 -4.01 43.13
CA GLN A 656 -0.33 -5.48 43.20
C GLN A 656 0.59 -6.04 42.11
N LYS A 657 1.43 -7.02 42.47
CA LYS A 657 2.20 -7.79 41.49
C LYS A 657 1.26 -8.71 40.70
N SER A 658 1.48 -8.80 39.40
CA SER A 658 0.74 -9.74 38.55
C SER A 658 1.18 -11.18 38.85
N PRO A 659 0.27 -12.17 38.73
CA PRO A 659 0.64 -13.58 38.85
C PRO A 659 1.67 -13.99 37.79
N PRO A 660 2.42 -15.09 37.98
CA PRO A 660 3.27 -15.68 36.95
C PRO A 660 2.48 -15.98 35.67
N MET A 661 3.14 -15.88 34.51
CA MET A 661 2.53 -16.10 33.19
C MET A 661 1.78 -17.43 33.05
N ALA A 662 2.29 -18.51 33.65
CA ALA A 662 1.65 -19.82 33.63
C ALA A 662 0.27 -19.79 34.33
N GLN A 663 0.19 -19.17 35.51
CA GLN A 663 -1.06 -19.05 36.28
C GLN A 663 -2.07 -18.12 35.58
N MET A 664 -1.59 -17.07 34.91
CA MET A 664 -2.46 -16.19 34.13
C MET A 664 -3.09 -16.94 32.94
N ARG A 665 -2.32 -17.77 32.23
CA ARG A 665 -2.83 -18.60 31.12
C ARG A 665 -3.87 -19.62 31.59
N GLU A 666 -3.59 -20.31 32.68
CA GLU A 666 -4.51 -21.30 33.27
C GLU A 666 -5.84 -20.66 33.67
N ARG A 667 -5.78 -19.50 34.34
CA ARG A 667 -6.98 -18.78 34.75
C ARG A 667 -7.78 -18.24 33.56
N MET A 668 -7.12 -17.76 32.51
CA MET A 668 -7.80 -17.34 31.28
C MET A 668 -8.47 -18.52 30.57
N GLN A 669 -7.84 -19.70 30.56
CA GLN A 669 -8.46 -20.91 30.02
C GLN A 669 -9.71 -21.31 30.81
N LEU A 670 -9.61 -21.36 32.15
CA LEU A 670 -10.76 -21.68 33.01
C LEU A 670 -11.95 -20.75 32.76
N ILE A 671 -11.69 -19.46 32.52
CA ILE A 671 -12.73 -18.48 32.24
C ILE A 671 -13.31 -18.64 30.83
N ALA A 672 -12.47 -18.96 29.84
CA ALA A 672 -12.94 -19.31 28.51
C ALA A 672 -13.88 -20.52 28.56
N ASP A 673 -13.51 -21.58 29.29
CA ASP A 673 -14.34 -22.78 29.48
C ASP A 673 -15.67 -22.43 30.17
N LYS A 674 -15.64 -21.51 31.15
CA LYS A 674 -16.85 -21.05 31.83
C LYS A 674 -17.81 -20.29 30.92
N VAL A 675 -17.39 -19.69 29.80
CA VAL A 675 -18.27 -18.94 28.87
C VAL A 675 -18.51 -19.64 27.54
N ALA A 676 -17.89 -20.81 27.33
CA ALA A 676 -17.97 -21.60 26.09
C ALA A 676 -19.40 -22.06 25.74
N ASP A 677 -20.30 -22.12 26.73
CA ASP A 677 -21.71 -22.48 26.55
C ASP A 677 -22.53 -21.41 25.80
N VAL A 678 -22.02 -20.17 25.72
CA VAL A 678 -22.75 -19.03 25.15
C VAL A 678 -21.94 -18.21 24.16
N GLY A 679 -20.65 -18.51 23.99
CA GLY A 679 -19.79 -17.80 23.07
C GLY A 679 -18.52 -18.56 22.72
N VAL A 680 -17.90 -18.16 21.61
CA VAL A 680 -16.66 -18.72 21.07
C VAL A 680 -15.61 -17.63 20.95
N GLU A 681 -14.34 -17.99 21.08
CA GLU A 681 -13.25 -17.06 20.81
C GLU A 681 -13.17 -16.74 19.32
N TRP A 682 -13.21 -15.45 18.98
CA TRP A 682 -13.17 -15.00 17.58
C TRP A 682 -11.81 -14.38 17.19
N LYS A 683 -10.94 -14.16 18.17
CA LYS A 683 -9.58 -13.65 18.00
C LYS A 683 -8.67 -14.28 19.05
N SER A 684 -7.41 -14.50 18.69
CA SER A 684 -6.36 -14.97 19.60
C SER A 684 -6.28 -14.14 20.88
N ARG A 685 -6.13 -14.84 22.02
CA ARG A 685 -5.95 -14.24 23.35
C ARG A 685 -4.68 -13.39 23.39
N GLU A 686 -4.75 -12.27 24.10
CA GLU A 686 -3.60 -11.40 24.33
C GLU A 686 -3.12 -11.52 25.78
N LEU A 687 -1.81 -11.64 25.99
CA LEU A 687 -1.21 -11.67 27.33
C LEU A 687 0.13 -10.94 27.29
N SER A 688 0.21 -9.75 27.89
CA SER A 688 1.41 -8.91 27.89
C SER A 688 1.47 -8.04 29.14
N ARG A 689 2.67 -7.89 29.73
CA ARG A 689 2.95 -6.98 30.87
C ARG A 689 1.97 -7.11 32.05
N GLY A 690 1.51 -8.34 32.34
CA GLY A 690 0.57 -8.60 33.43
C GLY A 690 -0.89 -8.30 33.10
N ILE A 691 -1.22 -8.00 31.84
CA ILE A 691 -2.59 -7.82 31.35
C ILE A 691 -2.95 -8.99 30.44
N GLY A 692 -4.11 -9.60 30.66
CA GLY A 692 -4.67 -10.65 29.80
C GLY A 692 -5.98 -10.18 29.17
N ALA A 693 -6.24 -10.50 27.91
CA ALA A 693 -7.51 -10.22 27.26
C ALA A 693 -8.02 -11.46 26.49
N LEU A 694 -9.29 -11.77 26.68
CA LEU A 694 -10.01 -12.87 26.04
C LEU A 694 -11.17 -12.28 25.24
N PHE A 695 -11.23 -12.59 23.95
CA PHE A 695 -12.18 -12.00 22.99
C PHE A 695 -13.23 -13.03 22.57
N VAL A 696 -14.47 -12.87 23.06
CA VAL A 696 -15.54 -13.85 22.88
C VAL A 696 -16.68 -13.24 22.08
N GLN A 697 -17.22 -13.98 21.11
CA GLN A 697 -18.43 -13.60 20.37
C GLN A 697 -19.57 -14.58 20.65
N SER A 698 -20.80 -14.10 20.53
CA SER A 698 -21.99 -14.93 20.62
C SER A 698 -21.97 -16.06 19.57
N LEU A 699 -22.39 -17.26 19.94
CA LEU A 699 -22.51 -18.40 19.01
C LEU A 699 -23.42 -18.08 17.80
N GLY A 700 -24.43 -17.22 17.99
CA GLY A 700 -25.35 -16.83 16.91
C GLY A 700 -24.75 -15.90 15.84
N LEU A 701 -23.58 -15.30 16.08
CA LEU A 701 -22.87 -14.48 15.09
C LEU A 701 -22.01 -15.33 14.13
N GLN A 702 -21.70 -16.57 14.49
CA GLN A 702 -20.82 -17.44 13.71
C GLN A 702 -21.50 -17.94 12.41
N CYS A 703 -22.84 -18.14 12.44
CA CYS A 703 -23.60 -18.59 11.27
C CYS A 703 -23.78 -17.53 10.17
N GLU A 704 -23.57 -16.23 10.45
CA GLU A 704 -23.72 -15.18 9.43
C GLU A 704 -22.42 -14.97 8.61
N GLU A 705 -21.24 -15.35 9.13
CA GLU A 705 -19.97 -15.24 8.40
C GLU A 705 -19.74 -16.42 7.42
N GLU A 706 -20.19 -17.63 7.76
CA GLU A 706 -20.08 -18.81 6.86
C GLU A 706 -21.08 -18.76 5.68
N GLY A 707 -22.24 -18.12 5.83
CA GLY A 707 -23.24 -17.98 4.77
C GLY A 707 -22.95 -16.91 3.71
N SER A 708 -21.78 -16.26 3.76
CA SER A 708 -21.32 -15.26 2.77
C SER A 708 -20.26 -15.81 1.80
N ALA A 709 -20.01 -17.12 1.86
CA ALA A 709 -19.04 -17.85 1.05
C ALA A 709 -19.68 -18.88 0.11
N GLU A 710 -20.94 -18.68 -0.30
CA GLU A 710 -21.57 -19.35 -1.45
C GLU A 710 -21.87 -18.37 -2.59
#